data_AF-A0AAW3AS50-F1
#
_entry.id   AF-A0AAW3AS50-F1
#
_cell.length_a   1.000
_cell.length_b   1.000
_cell.length_c   1.000
_cell.angle_alpha   90.00
_cell.angle_beta   90.00
_cell.angle_gamma   90.00
#
_symmetry.space_group_name_H-M   'P 1'
#
loop_
_entity.id
_entity.type
_entity.pdbx_description
1 polymer ?
#
loop_
_entity_poly.entity_id
_entity_poly.type
_entity_poly.pdbx_seq_one_letter_code
_entity_poly.pdbx_strand_id
1 'polypeptide(L)'
;MASSVDGADLQQALLSRVPYNLLPASLQQRMTPYDYQTKTIHYAILRGHAYYRLPEFVRRAVREEAYYQEMVRYAAEQLQLYPYVHQKSIVLYTKETPLSYYTGVFAELLKQEQSYHRLPNFTAIDALNLLGIGRNQYLRLTKEVRSTLRWHVSRTYVNECLPRELVPSVTIDPFWVLGTIDYAADVLKKRFQGLSPEDVALYRMMVSKGTASVRPEMLATLQVPQSIFAKDIIYTYELPKEALRRLYQRGLVFASFDVSPDTYVVVPTPGGNFVMNRTSDDPQELLLYRVLSTIDDRTSLSLLAQLLMIHEEDVCGAVHLLLRLGLVQWKCPSLPPGLDVATLDGVHPHWQEEVAARIIAFTRYQLQNSMGGLTKPSDTAGACDPFPTVSNPHPSKRIALLYDVTLTGFLMMTNLSHDPTFKQQAVMLYEVGKMPYEMVPAFLALLDRIDWKEMERFGGEAKRYINSVVCMRCLLHALCEVVGPEGAVGVDLLKIESLNELEATTRYSVLGRNYWAYVITSPVSAAPLIDVELSCVYGSTVSFMTSPWMLLFLYTKLQRGPPSLLLPFGTLLHRWPPFLDELEEAPESEASAEAGPPVMVGYNVLLRQQAMTLDAEVSYNDLSNSLLLLNEVTSAAPVFVQQVVRIPLVLQKDGSVVAHSAYQHLEVAVPFSVSQSQLYRLVESCIAAHHPSATAVTLVDNAHVMWSLLTDSVAALRLQDSLGYLTFTFTYEQLDVFDSAPATALLCQLHAAYVVDVGLGVPLTHVEACELLVDAIPRLLSEGCSERHNAAMRDCVAEFGAFLERYSTLTRAVHAKMTIQSTTTTGPVTQHHLRKIGGVGGAPYPASLLSFDGTYLSVTDDADPLSEQW
;
A
#
# COMPACT_ATOMS: atom_id res chain seq x y z
N MET A 1 4.97 23.82 0.67
CA MET A 1 6.05 24.71 0.15
C MET A 1 6.51 24.35 -1.28
N ALA A 2 5.95 23.33 -1.95
CA ALA A 2 6.42 22.85 -3.25
C ALA A 2 5.85 23.59 -4.49
N SER A 3 4.94 24.55 -4.30
CA SER A 3 4.20 25.18 -5.41
C SER A 3 4.69 26.58 -5.83
N SER A 4 5.74 27.14 -5.20
CA SER A 4 6.36 28.37 -5.66
C SER A 4 7.68 28.07 -6.40
N VAL A 5 7.93 28.78 -7.49
CA VAL A 5 9.18 28.74 -8.27
C VAL A 5 10.42 29.02 -7.40
N ASP A 6 10.22 29.68 -6.25
CA ASP A 6 11.25 29.93 -5.23
C ASP A 6 11.67 28.69 -4.42
N GLY A 7 10.87 27.62 -4.44
CA GLY A 7 11.02 26.46 -3.54
C GLY A 7 12.19 25.54 -3.88
N ALA A 8 12.46 25.30 -5.17
CA ALA A 8 13.43 24.29 -5.60
C ALA A 8 14.88 24.72 -5.34
N ASP A 9 15.28 25.91 -5.78
CA ASP A 9 16.62 26.48 -5.55
C ASP A 9 16.93 26.59 -4.04
N LEU A 10 15.93 27.05 -3.27
CA LEU A 10 16.05 27.20 -1.83
C LEU A 10 16.15 25.83 -1.13
N GLN A 11 15.35 24.84 -1.53
CA GLN A 11 15.46 23.48 -0.99
C GLN A 11 16.83 22.88 -1.27
N GLN A 12 17.37 23.05 -2.48
CA GLN A 12 18.71 22.56 -2.83
C GLN A 12 19.80 23.27 -2.01
N ALA A 13 19.66 24.58 -1.78
CA ALA A 13 20.54 25.33 -0.90
C ALA A 13 20.48 24.86 0.57
N LEU A 14 19.29 24.52 1.07
CA LEU A 14 19.10 24.00 2.43
C LEU A 14 19.64 22.58 2.59
N LEU A 15 19.49 21.74 1.57
CA LEU A 15 20.04 20.38 1.51
C LEU A 15 21.57 20.37 1.49
N SER A 16 22.18 21.28 0.72
CA SER A 16 23.64 21.39 0.59
C SER A 16 24.33 22.01 1.82
N ARG A 17 23.57 22.59 2.76
CA ARG A 17 24.07 23.16 4.04
C ARG A 17 25.15 24.23 3.86
N VAL A 18 25.05 25.02 2.79
CA VAL A 18 26.03 26.02 2.38
C VAL A 18 25.77 27.38 3.07
N PRO A 19 26.80 28.15 3.48
CA PRO A 19 26.61 29.49 4.04
C PRO A 19 26.07 30.50 3.00
N TYR A 20 25.42 31.56 3.48
CA TYR A 20 24.74 32.57 2.64
C TYR A 20 25.60 33.12 1.48
N ASN A 21 26.89 33.37 1.74
CA ASN A 21 27.82 33.96 0.76
C ASN A 21 28.07 33.08 -0.48
N LEU A 22 27.80 31.77 -0.38
CA LEU A 22 28.00 30.79 -1.44
C LEU A 22 26.69 30.40 -2.13
N LEU A 23 25.57 31.05 -1.77
CA LEU A 23 24.29 30.86 -2.45
C LEU A 23 24.32 31.43 -3.88
N PRO A 24 23.52 30.89 -4.81
CA PRO A 24 23.30 31.49 -6.11
C PRO A 24 22.93 32.97 -6.02
N ALA A 25 23.46 33.80 -6.93
CA ALA A 25 23.19 35.25 -6.95
C ALA A 25 21.68 35.58 -7.01
N SER A 26 20.88 34.74 -7.66
CA SER A 26 19.43 34.85 -7.71
C SER A 26 18.77 34.72 -6.33
N LEU A 27 19.28 33.85 -5.45
CA LEU A 27 18.77 33.70 -4.07
C LEU A 27 19.28 34.82 -3.17
N GLN A 28 20.54 35.26 -3.33
CA GLN A 28 21.10 36.38 -2.57
C GLN A 28 20.33 37.69 -2.82
N GLN A 29 19.88 37.94 -4.06
CA GLN A 29 19.07 39.13 -4.39
C GLN A 29 17.66 39.09 -3.78
N ARG A 30 17.12 37.89 -3.47
CA ARG A 30 15.73 37.69 -3.02
C ARG A 30 15.59 37.50 -1.51
N MET A 31 16.65 37.14 -0.80
CA MET A 31 16.61 36.86 0.64
C MET A 31 17.74 37.54 1.39
N THR A 32 17.45 38.04 2.59
CA THR A 32 18.48 38.56 3.49
C THR A 32 19.24 37.41 4.18
N PRO A 33 20.46 37.64 4.70
CA PRO A 33 21.18 36.63 5.47
C PRO A 33 20.39 36.15 6.70
N TYR A 34 19.64 37.06 7.34
CA TYR A 34 18.78 36.73 8.48
C TYR A 34 17.60 35.82 8.07
N ASP A 35 16.95 36.12 6.94
CA ASP A 35 15.85 35.27 6.43
C ASP A 35 16.36 33.87 6.08
N TYR A 36 17.54 33.77 5.47
CA TYR A 36 18.14 32.47 5.15
C TYR A 36 18.49 31.67 6.40
N GLN A 37 19.02 32.33 7.43
CA GLN A 37 19.27 31.71 8.72
C GLN A 37 17.98 31.18 9.36
N THR A 38 16.92 31.99 9.40
CA THR A 38 15.60 31.58 9.93
C THR A 38 15.03 30.40 9.16
N LYS A 39 15.07 30.43 7.81
CA LYS A 39 14.62 29.30 6.99
C LYS A 39 15.48 28.05 7.19
N THR A 40 16.77 28.19 7.47
CA THR A 40 17.64 27.04 7.80
C THR A 40 17.26 26.41 9.13
N ILE A 41 16.92 27.23 10.13
CA ILE A 41 16.41 26.77 11.43
C ILE A 41 15.06 26.07 11.27
N HIS A 42 14.12 26.68 10.57
CA HIS A 42 12.80 26.10 10.27
C HIS A 42 12.92 24.78 9.51
N TYR A 43 13.81 24.72 8.51
CA TYR A 43 14.10 23.50 7.78
C TYR A 43 14.61 22.36 8.67
N ALA A 44 15.50 22.67 9.63
CA ALA A 44 16.01 21.70 10.59
C ALA A 44 14.92 21.24 11.59
N ILE A 45 14.07 22.16 12.04
CA ILE A 45 12.94 21.87 12.94
C ILE A 45 11.95 20.93 12.26
N LEU A 46 11.57 21.20 11.02
CA LEU A 46 10.62 20.36 10.28
C LEU A 46 11.08 18.90 10.14
N ARG A 47 12.40 18.68 10.13
CA ARG A 47 13.03 17.34 10.06
C ARG A 47 13.41 16.77 11.43
N GLY A 48 13.09 17.45 12.52
CA GLY A 48 13.40 17.00 13.88
C GLY A 48 14.90 16.94 14.21
N HIS A 49 15.74 17.72 13.54
CA HIS A 49 17.19 17.70 13.81
C HIS A 49 17.55 18.29 15.19
N ALA A 50 18.60 17.79 15.80
CA ALA A 50 19.14 18.33 17.05
C ALA A 50 19.95 19.62 16.82
N TYR A 51 20.12 20.42 17.87
CA TYR A 51 20.91 21.66 17.82
C TYR A 51 22.35 21.45 17.29
N TYR A 52 23.03 20.37 17.71
CA TYR A 52 24.40 20.09 17.28
C TYR A 52 24.54 19.75 15.79
N ARG A 53 23.45 19.32 15.13
CA ARG A 53 23.41 18.99 13.69
C ARG A 53 23.20 20.21 12.80
N LEU A 54 22.91 21.37 13.39
CA LEU A 54 22.79 22.62 12.65
C LEU A 54 24.14 22.98 12.00
N PRO A 55 24.12 23.59 10.79
CA PRO A 55 25.32 24.11 10.17
C PRO A 55 26.08 25.06 11.11
N GLU A 56 27.41 25.01 11.07
CA GLU A 56 28.26 25.75 12.02
C GLU A 56 27.99 27.26 12.01
N PHE A 57 27.70 27.84 10.84
CA PHE A 57 27.37 29.25 10.71
C PHE A 57 26.07 29.64 11.42
N VAL A 58 25.10 28.72 11.53
CA VAL A 58 23.85 28.94 12.29
C VAL A 58 24.10 28.78 13.78
N ARG A 59 24.88 27.76 14.19
CA ARG A 59 25.23 27.52 15.61
C ARG A 59 26.01 28.65 16.24
N ARG A 60 26.82 29.39 15.46
CA ARG A 60 27.51 30.59 15.96
C ARG A 60 26.56 31.76 16.23
N ALA A 61 25.41 31.78 15.57
CA ALA A 61 24.48 32.90 15.62
C ALA A 61 23.28 32.66 16.57
N VAL A 62 22.91 31.42 16.86
CA VAL A 62 21.76 31.06 17.71
C VAL A 62 22.22 30.23 18.90
N ARG A 63 21.73 30.55 20.10
CA ARG A 63 21.97 29.74 21.30
C ARG A 63 21.06 28.51 21.33
N GLU A 64 21.51 27.45 22.00
CA GLU A 64 20.75 26.21 22.15
C GLU A 64 19.34 26.44 22.75
N GLU A 65 19.22 27.27 23.79
CA GLU A 65 17.95 27.64 24.40
C GLU A 65 16.98 28.27 23.39
N ALA A 66 17.46 29.24 22.61
CA ALA A 66 16.65 29.94 21.60
C ALA A 66 16.20 29.00 20.48
N TYR A 67 17.04 28.02 20.11
CA TYR A 67 16.69 27.02 19.11
C TYR A 67 15.55 26.11 19.58
N TYR A 68 15.60 25.59 20.82
CA TYR A 68 14.54 24.72 21.34
C TYR A 68 13.25 25.49 21.64
N GLN A 69 13.32 26.77 22.02
CA GLN A 69 12.15 27.64 22.11
C GLN A 69 11.48 27.83 20.74
N GLU A 70 12.29 28.10 19.70
CA GLU A 70 11.79 28.24 18.33
C GLU A 70 11.25 26.90 17.78
N MET A 71 11.89 25.76 18.11
CA MET A 71 11.42 24.43 17.74
C MET A 71 10.00 24.17 18.22
N VAL A 72 9.71 24.42 19.50
CA VAL A 72 8.36 24.20 20.05
C VAL A 72 7.35 25.16 19.43
N ARG A 73 7.71 26.44 19.28
CA ARG A 73 6.82 27.46 18.69
C ARG A 73 6.48 27.12 17.24
N TYR A 74 7.48 26.88 16.41
CA TYR A 74 7.32 26.64 14.98
C TYR A 74 6.66 25.29 14.69
N ALA A 75 7.01 24.23 15.43
CA ALA A 75 6.35 22.93 15.33
C ALA A 75 4.85 23.04 15.64
N ALA A 76 4.47 23.81 16.68
CA ALA A 76 3.06 24.03 17.02
C ALA A 76 2.31 24.82 15.92
N GLU A 77 2.95 25.84 15.33
CA GLU A 77 2.38 26.61 14.21
C GLU A 77 2.15 25.75 12.96
N GLN A 78 3.04 24.79 12.70
CA GLN A 78 2.93 23.84 11.59
C GLN A 78 2.12 22.58 11.94
N LEU A 79 1.56 22.49 13.15
CA LEU A 79 0.79 21.35 13.65
C LEU A 79 1.58 20.02 13.66
N GLN A 80 2.90 20.09 13.82
CA GLN A 80 3.77 18.90 13.87
C GLN A 80 3.63 18.14 15.19
N LEU A 81 4.04 16.87 15.16
CA LEU A 81 4.14 16.00 16.31
C LEU A 81 5.10 16.60 17.36
N TYR A 82 4.80 16.40 18.65
CA TYR A 82 5.70 16.84 19.71
C TYR A 82 7.10 16.22 19.55
N PRO A 83 8.20 16.98 19.69
CA PRO A 83 9.55 16.48 19.37
C PRO A 83 10.11 15.61 20.50
N TYR A 84 9.60 14.39 20.66
CA TYR A 84 9.98 13.49 21.78
C TYR A 84 11.47 13.18 21.87
N VAL A 85 12.18 13.11 20.74
CA VAL A 85 13.63 12.88 20.71
C VAL A 85 14.38 13.97 21.48
N HIS A 86 13.85 15.20 21.49
CA HIS A 86 14.43 16.35 22.17
C HIS A 86 13.74 16.68 23.50
N GLN A 87 12.90 15.78 24.03
CA GLN A 87 12.07 16.06 25.21
C GLN A 87 12.89 16.54 26.42
N LYS A 88 14.07 15.95 26.65
CA LYS A 88 14.98 16.36 27.75
C LYS A 88 15.38 17.84 27.62
N SER A 89 15.83 18.26 26.43
CA SER A 89 16.25 19.64 26.16
C SER A 89 15.07 20.61 26.13
N ILE A 90 13.94 20.21 25.54
CA ILE A 90 12.73 21.02 25.49
C ILE A 90 12.24 21.32 26.91
N VAL A 91 12.08 20.29 27.75
CA VAL A 91 11.61 20.47 29.11
C VAL A 91 12.59 21.33 29.93
N LEU A 92 13.89 21.19 29.71
CA LEU A 92 14.91 21.99 30.38
C LEU A 92 14.78 23.49 30.05
N TYR A 93 14.59 23.86 28.78
CA TYR A 93 14.62 25.26 28.32
C TYR A 93 13.24 25.92 28.25
N THR A 94 12.18 25.18 27.91
CA THR A 94 10.83 25.74 27.70
C THR A 94 9.84 25.33 28.79
N LYS A 95 10.12 24.25 29.52
CA LYS A 95 9.20 23.63 30.50
C LYS A 95 7.88 23.14 29.87
N GLU A 96 7.84 23.02 28.54
CA GLU A 96 6.68 22.54 27.81
C GLU A 96 6.61 21.01 27.81
N THR A 97 5.45 20.48 28.20
CA THR A 97 5.14 19.04 28.18
C THR A 97 4.30 18.68 26.97
N PRO A 98 4.21 17.40 26.57
CA PRO A 98 3.28 16.96 25.53
C PRO A 98 1.84 17.44 25.79
N LEU A 99 1.38 17.37 27.06
CA LEU A 99 0.08 17.88 27.48
C LEU A 99 -0.07 19.39 27.20
N SER A 100 0.91 20.21 27.63
CA SER A 100 0.89 21.67 27.42
C SER A 100 0.96 22.04 25.94
N TYR A 101 1.81 21.33 25.19
CA TYR A 101 1.98 21.50 23.75
C TYR A 101 0.67 21.24 22.99
N TYR A 102 0.07 20.06 23.13
CA TYR A 102 -1.16 19.73 22.39
C TYR A 102 -2.36 20.55 22.84
N THR A 103 -2.50 20.86 24.13
CA THR A 103 -3.56 21.79 24.58
C THR A 103 -3.37 23.18 23.98
N GLY A 104 -2.13 23.66 23.84
CA GLY A 104 -1.80 24.89 23.11
C GLY A 104 -2.19 24.83 21.64
N VAL A 105 -1.85 23.74 20.95
CA VAL A 105 -2.20 23.50 19.53
C VAL A 105 -3.72 23.48 19.33
N PHE A 106 -4.46 22.71 20.14
CA PHE A 106 -5.92 22.66 20.04
C PHE A 106 -6.58 23.99 20.39
N ALA A 107 -6.03 24.75 21.34
CA ALA A 107 -6.53 26.08 21.66
C ALA A 107 -6.40 27.04 20.46
N GLU A 108 -5.30 26.98 19.72
CA GLU A 108 -5.13 27.76 18.49
C GLU A 108 -6.01 27.26 17.34
N LEU A 109 -6.13 25.94 17.14
CA LEU A 109 -7.03 25.37 16.13
C LEU A 109 -8.48 25.79 16.33
N LEU A 110 -8.96 25.76 17.59
CA LEU A 110 -10.31 26.19 17.94
C LEU A 110 -10.50 27.69 17.68
N LYS A 111 -9.54 28.53 18.09
CA LYS A 111 -9.58 29.99 17.83
C LYS A 111 -9.58 30.35 16.36
N GLN A 112 -8.81 29.63 15.56
CA GLN A 112 -8.67 29.87 14.12
C GLN A 112 -9.77 29.18 13.29
N GLU A 113 -10.73 28.51 13.93
CA GLU A 113 -11.83 27.77 13.29
C GLU A 113 -11.37 26.71 12.28
N GLN A 114 -10.20 26.11 12.53
CA GLN A 114 -9.64 25.16 11.60
C GLN A 114 -10.21 23.76 11.82
N SER A 115 -10.39 23.04 10.71
CA SER A 115 -10.85 21.66 10.74
C SER A 115 -9.80 20.73 11.33
N TYR A 116 -10.22 19.72 12.07
CA TYR A 116 -9.37 18.63 12.57
C TYR A 116 -8.52 17.98 11.45
N HIS A 117 -9.03 17.94 10.22
CA HIS A 117 -8.36 17.40 9.03
C HIS A 117 -7.06 18.10 8.63
N ARG A 118 -6.74 19.25 9.23
CA ARG A 118 -5.47 19.94 9.01
C ARG A 118 -4.33 19.32 9.83
N LEU A 119 -4.64 18.56 10.89
CA LEU A 119 -3.64 17.85 11.67
C LEU A 119 -3.02 16.72 10.83
N PRO A 120 -1.68 16.61 10.79
CA PRO A 120 -1.00 15.43 10.28
C PRO A 120 -1.47 14.15 10.99
N ASN A 121 -1.38 13.01 10.32
CA ASN A 121 -1.94 11.75 10.82
C ASN A 121 -1.29 11.33 12.13
N PHE A 122 0.04 11.36 12.22
CA PHE A 122 0.74 10.96 13.45
C PHE A 122 0.52 11.95 14.61
N THR A 123 0.40 13.25 14.32
CA THR A 123 0.01 14.25 15.32
C THR A 123 -1.39 13.97 15.87
N ALA A 124 -2.33 13.60 15.01
CA ALA A 124 -3.70 13.28 15.40
C ALA A 124 -3.78 11.98 16.24
N ILE A 125 -2.97 10.97 15.90
CA ILE A 125 -2.82 9.73 16.69
C ILE A 125 -2.31 10.07 18.10
N ASP A 126 -1.26 10.87 18.22
CA ASP A 126 -0.70 11.22 19.54
C ASP A 126 -1.69 12.05 20.37
N ALA A 127 -2.34 13.03 19.76
CA ALA A 127 -3.40 13.81 20.40
C ALA A 127 -4.56 12.93 20.91
N LEU A 128 -4.95 11.90 20.14
CA LEU A 128 -5.97 10.94 20.55
C LEU A 128 -5.48 10.06 21.71
N ASN A 129 -4.24 9.57 21.65
CA ASN A 129 -3.65 8.73 22.69
C ASN A 129 -3.45 9.49 24.02
N LEU A 130 -3.06 10.76 23.96
CA LEU A 130 -2.73 11.59 25.13
C LEU A 130 -3.90 12.38 25.70
N LEU A 131 -4.73 12.99 24.85
CA LEU A 131 -5.84 13.85 25.27
C LEU A 131 -7.21 13.20 25.11
N GLY A 132 -7.33 12.10 24.34
CA GLY A 132 -8.62 11.49 24.02
C GLY A 132 -9.43 12.29 23.01
N ILE A 133 -8.82 13.25 22.32
CA ILE A 133 -9.50 14.12 21.35
C ILE A 133 -9.34 13.55 19.94
N GLY A 134 -10.31 12.73 19.53
CA GLY A 134 -10.49 12.33 18.14
C GLY A 134 -11.31 13.33 17.34
N ARG A 135 -11.50 13.07 16.04
CA ARG A 135 -12.31 13.92 15.14
C ARG A 135 -13.70 14.22 15.69
N ASN A 136 -14.40 13.21 16.21
CA ASN A 136 -15.76 13.37 16.73
C ASN A 136 -15.79 14.18 18.03
N GLN A 137 -14.80 13.96 18.91
CA GLN A 137 -14.64 14.70 20.15
C GLN A 137 -14.30 16.17 19.86
N TYR A 138 -13.40 16.45 18.92
CA TYR A 138 -13.08 17.81 18.48
C TYR A 138 -14.31 18.54 17.93
N LEU A 139 -15.15 17.88 17.13
CA LEU A 139 -16.40 18.47 16.63
C LEU A 139 -17.37 18.81 17.77
N ARG A 140 -17.45 17.98 18.82
CA ARG A 140 -18.26 18.28 20.01
C ARG A 140 -17.69 19.48 20.78
N LEU A 141 -16.38 19.49 21.04
CA LEU A 141 -15.69 20.61 21.70
C LEU A 141 -15.88 21.92 20.93
N THR A 142 -15.77 21.87 19.61
CA THR A 142 -16.00 23.03 18.74
C THR A 142 -17.42 23.56 18.90
N LYS A 143 -18.44 22.68 18.93
CA LYS A 143 -19.84 23.09 19.15
C LYS A 143 -20.05 23.70 20.54
N GLU A 144 -19.45 23.12 21.56
CA GLU A 144 -19.55 23.59 22.94
C GLU A 144 -18.90 24.98 23.12
N VAL A 145 -17.67 25.17 22.65
CA VAL A 145 -16.96 26.45 22.70
C VAL A 145 -17.71 27.52 21.91
N ARG A 146 -18.28 27.18 20.75
CA ARG A 146 -19.07 28.09 19.91
C ARG A 146 -20.40 28.52 20.52
N SER A 147 -20.93 27.79 21.49
CA SER A 147 -22.21 28.13 22.12
C SER A 147 -22.15 29.41 22.98
N THR A 148 -20.95 29.91 23.30
CA THR A 148 -20.75 31.05 24.21
C THR A 148 -20.16 32.27 23.51
N LEU A 149 -20.91 33.38 23.41
CA LEU A 149 -20.61 34.59 22.59
C LEU A 149 -19.21 35.23 22.70
N ARG A 150 -18.39 34.92 23.72
CA ARG A 150 -17.06 35.54 23.96
C ARG A 150 -15.86 34.62 23.69
N TRP A 151 -16.09 33.48 23.06
CA TRP A 151 -15.06 32.46 22.89
C TRP A 151 -13.87 32.90 22.02
N HIS A 152 -14.10 33.77 21.02
CA HIS A 152 -13.03 34.32 20.16
C HIS A 152 -12.06 35.27 20.89
N VAL A 153 -12.46 35.83 22.03
CA VAL A 153 -11.68 36.87 22.75
C VAL A 153 -10.96 36.29 23.98
N SER A 154 -11.48 35.21 24.57
CA SER A 154 -10.98 34.66 25.83
C SER A 154 -10.18 33.37 25.62
N ARG A 155 -8.84 33.47 25.60
CA ARG A 155 -7.93 32.29 25.62
C ARG A 155 -8.13 31.44 26.87
N THR A 156 -8.51 32.06 27.98
CA THR A 156 -8.78 31.39 29.26
C THR A 156 -9.99 30.48 29.18
N TYR A 157 -11.08 30.90 28.52
CA TYR A 157 -12.28 30.06 28.38
C TYR A 157 -12.02 28.81 27.53
N VAL A 158 -11.33 28.96 26.39
CA VAL A 158 -10.96 27.82 25.54
C VAL A 158 -10.08 26.82 26.29
N ASN A 159 -9.11 27.31 27.08
CA ASN A 159 -8.25 26.48 27.90
C ASN A 159 -8.99 25.80 29.08
N GLU A 160 -10.14 26.31 29.50
CA GLU A 160 -10.98 25.66 30.52
C GLU A 160 -11.76 24.47 29.97
N CYS A 161 -12.15 24.52 28.69
CA CYS A 161 -12.82 23.42 28.00
C CYS A 161 -11.86 22.29 27.58
N LEU A 162 -10.55 22.55 27.54
CA LEU A 162 -9.55 21.56 27.15
C LEU A 162 -9.11 20.68 28.34
N PRO A 163 -8.69 19.41 28.09
CA PRO A 163 -8.20 18.52 29.13
C PRO A 163 -7.01 19.10 29.90
N ARG A 164 -7.05 18.99 31.23
CA ARG A 164 -5.95 19.42 32.13
C ARG A 164 -5.05 18.28 32.58
N GLU A 165 -5.45 17.05 32.25
CA GLU A 165 -4.75 15.81 32.60
C GLU A 165 -4.75 14.91 31.36
N LEU A 166 -3.73 14.07 31.25
CA LEU A 166 -3.67 13.02 30.23
C LEU A 166 -4.73 11.95 30.49
N VAL A 167 -5.14 11.23 29.44
CA VAL A 167 -6.12 10.14 29.56
C VAL A 167 -5.61 9.06 30.53
N PRO A 168 -6.47 8.44 31.37
CA PRO A 168 -6.06 7.39 32.29
C PRO A 168 -5.39 6.16 31.65
N SER A 169 -5.63 5.94 30.36
CA SER A 169 -5.04 4.86 29.56
C SER A 169 -3.56 5.06 29.25
N VAL A 170 -3.02 6.27 29.42
CA VAL A 170 -1.60 6.53 29.19
C VAL A 170 -0.78 5.84 30.27
N THR A 171 -0.03 4.82 29.88
CA THR A 171 0.88 4.06 30.75
C THR A 171 2.31 4.55 30.61
N ILE A 172 3.10 4.32 31.65
CA ILE A 172 4.53 4.56 31.67
C ILE A 172 5.21 3.21 31.70
N ASP A 173 6.19 2.99 30.83
CA ASP A 173 6.96 1.77 30.80
C ASP A 173 7.90 1.68 32.02
N PRO A 174 8.10 0.50 32.62
CA PRO A 174 8.99 0.31 33.77
C PRO A 174 10.47 0.62 33.48
N PHE A 175 10.93 0.60 32.22
CA PHE A 175 12.34 0.80 31.87
C PHE A 175 12.66 2.21 31.36
N TRP A 176 11.69 3.14 31.41
CA TRP A 176 11.94 4.51 31.01
C TRP A 176 12.69 5.30 32.08
N VAL A 177 13.49 6.26 31.62
CA VAL A 177 14.23 7.20 32.46
C VAL A 177 13.32 8.37 32.81
N LEU A 178 13.26 8.69 34.09
CA LEU A 178 12.38 9.70 34.63
C LEU A 178 13.09 11.05 34.80
N GLY A 179 12.40 12.13 34.44
CA GLY A 179 12.86 13.50 34.64
C GLY A 179 11.80 14.40 35.27
N THR A 180 12.22 15.35 36.08
CA THR A 180 11.34 16.32 36.74
C THR A 180 11.23 17.62 35.97
N ILE A 181 10.11 18.32 36.17
CA ILE A 181 9.86 19.63 35.59
C ILE A 181 9.73 20.63 36.73
N ASP A 182 10.57 21.67 36.72
CA ASP A 182 10.54 22.71 37.74
C ASP A 182 9.61 23.86 37.33
N TYR A 183 8.44 23.93 37.97
CA TYR A 183 7.44 24.97 37.73
C TYR A 183 7.47 26.05 38.82
N ALA A 184 7.09 27.27 38.46
CA ALA A 184 6.85 28.33 39.44
C ALA A 184 5.74 27.95 40.43
N ALA A 185 5.83 28.47 41.67
CA ALA A 185 4.95 28.11 42.78
C ALA A 185 3.45 28.24 42.47
N ASP A 186 3.06 29.22 41.65
CA ASP A 186 1.65 29.45 41.32
C ASP A 186 1.07 28.40 40.35
N VAL A 187 1.90 27.86 39.46
CA VAL A 187 1.52 26.76 38.55
C VAL A 187 1.43 25.46 39.34
N LEU A 188 2.37 25.24 40.26
CA LEU A 188 2.36 24.08 41.14
C LEU A 188 1.11 24.00 42.02
N LYS A 189 0.63 25.12 42.57
CA LYS A 189 -0.63 25.14 43.35
C LYS A 189 -1.81 24.58 42.56
N LYS A 190 -1.94 24.97 41.28
CA LYS A 190 -3.00 24.47 40.39
C LYS A 190 -2.81 22.99 40.08
N ARG A 191 -1.59 22.56 39.76
CA ARG A 191 -1.29 21.14 39.43
C ARG A 191 -1.34 20.22 40.65
N PHE A 192 -1.13 20.72 41.87
CA PHE A 192 -1.24 19.94 43.12
C PHE A 192 -2.69 19.79 43.62
N GLN A 193 -3.65 20.53 43.06
CA GLN A 193 -5.04 20.48 43.51
C GLN A 193 -5.65 19.09 43.26
N GLY A 194 -5.89 18.32 44.31
CA GLY A 194 -6.42 16.94 44.22
C GLY A 194 -5.38 15.81 44.16
N LEU A 195 -4.09 16.11 44.32
CA LEU A 195 -3.04 15.09 44.55
C LEU A 195 -2.95 14.73 46.04
N SER A 196 -2.56 13.49 46.35
CA SER A 196 -2.28 13.07 47.73
C SER A 196 -1.08 13.86 48.30
N PRO A 197 -1.05 14.16 49.62
CA PRO A 197 0.15 14.73 50.24
C PRO A 197 1.41 13.88 49.99
N GLU A 198 1.26 12.56 49.85
CA GLU A 198 2.34 11.63 49.53
C GLU A 198 2.89 11.85 48.11
N ASP A 199 2.02 12.04 47.11
CA ASP A 199 2.42 12.30 45.72
C ASP A 199 3.17 13.64 45.60
N VAL A 200 2.71 14.66 46.35
CA VAL A 200 3.36 15.97 46.40
C VAL A 200 4.73 15.87 47.08
N ALA A 201 4.85 15.05 48.13
CA ALA A 201 6.12 14.79 48.79
C ALA A 201 7.10 14.07 47.84
N LEU A 202 6.63 13.06 47.10
CA LEU A 202 7.42 12.35 46.08
C LEU A 202 7.96 13.33 45.03
N TYR A 203 7.10 14.18 44.46
CA TYR A 203 7.53 15.19 43.49
C TYR A 203 8.58 16.16 44.07
N ARG A 204 8.40 16.64 45.32
CA ARG A 204 9.37 17.52 45.97
C ARG A 204 10.72 16.84 46.19
N MET A 205 10.73 15.56 46.55
CA MET A 205 11.95 14.77 46.69
C MET A 205 12.70 14.63 45.36
N MET A 206 11.97 14.39 44.27
CA MET A 206 12.57 14.26 42.94
C MET A 206 13.14 15.60 42.43
N VAL A 207 12.44 16.72 42.62
CA VAL A 207 12.94 18.05 42.19
C VAL A 207 14.16 18.48 43.00
N SER A 208 14.17 18.18 44.29
CA SER A 208 15.28 18.56 45.19
C SER A 208 16.46 17.58 45.19
N LYS A 209 16.45 16.54 44.35
CA LYS A 209 17.46 15.45 44.38
C LYS A 209 17.69 14.89 45.79
N GLY A 210 16.62 14.75 46.56
CA GLY A 210 16.65 14.20 47.90
C GLY A 210 16.97 15.18 49.05
N THR A 211 17.14 16.48 48.79
CA THR A 211 17.45 17.47 49.85
C THR A 211 16.23 18.10 50.53
N ALA A 212 15.02 17.87 50.00
CA ALA A 212 13.80 18.43 50.59
C ALA A 212 13.49 17.79 51.95
N SER A 213 13.10 18.64 52.91
CA SER A 213 12.60 18.17 54.20
C SER A 213 11.18 17.60 54.03
N VAL A 214 11.10 16.26 53.96
CA VAL A 214 9.85 15.49 53.92
C VAL A 214 9.76 14.65 55.20
N ARG A 215 8.55 14.51 55.74
CA ARG A 215 8.32 13.69 56.94
C ARG A 215 8.71 12.22 56.65
N PRO A 216 9.55 11.58 57.49
CA PRO A 216 10.00 10.20 57.27
C PRO A 216 8.85 9.20 57.14
N GLU A 217 7.76 9.44 57.86
CA GLU A 217 6.52 8.64 57.82
C GLU A 217 5.93 8.56 56.41
N MET A 218 5.98 9.65 55.63
CA MET A 218 5.42 9.71 54.27
C MET A 218 6.25 8.92 53.26
N LEU A 219 7.57 8.87 53.46
CA LEU A 219 8.47 8.07 52.63
C LEU A 219 8.39 6.58 52.99
N ALA A 220 8.15 6.26 54.27
CA ALA A 220 7.89 4.90 54.73
C ALA A 220 6.60 4.33 54.12
N THR A 221 5.52 5.13 54.02
CA THR A 221 4.29 4.71 53.33
C THR A 221 4.51 4.42 51.85
N LEU A 222 5.35 5.21 51.19
CA LEU A 222 5.70 5.02 49.78
C LEU A 222 6.72 3.89 49.54
N GLN A 223 7.30 3.30 50.60
CA GLN A 223 8.31 2.23 50.52
C GLN A 223 9.54 2.56 49.65
N VAL A 224 9.91 3.85 49.55
CA VAL A 224 11.05 4.31 48.72
C VAL A 224 12.24 4.73 49.59
N PRO A 225 13.45 4.14 49.41
CA PRO A 225 14.64 4.62 50.09
C PRO A 225 15.11 5.99 49.57
N GLN A 226 15.56 6.86 50.47
CA GLN A 226 16.02 8.21 50.12
C GLN A 226 17.24 8.23 49.18
N SER A 227 18.04 7.16 49.17
CA SER A 227 19.23 7.02 48.33
C SER A 227 18.92 7.01 46.83
N ILE A 228 17.70 6.68 46.41
CA ILE A 228 17.30 6.69 44.99
C ILE A 228 17.32 8.10 44.41
N PHE A 229 16.88 9.11 45.19
CA PHE A 229 16.78 10.49 44.71
C PHE A 229 18.14 11.18 44.54
N ALA A 230 19.22 10.59 45.06
CA ALA A 230 20.59 11.06 44.89
C ALA A 230 21.23 10.54 43.59
N LYS A 231 20.60 9.58 42.89
CA LYS A 231 21.09 9.07 41.61
C LYS A 231 20.88 10.10 40.50
N ASP A 232 21.79 10.13 39.53
CA ASP A 232 21.66 10.97 38.33
C ASP A 232 20.59 10.46 37.36
N ILE A 233 20.37 9.13 37.33
CA ILE A 233 19.38 8.47 36.50
C ILE A 233 18.44 7.69 37.42
N ILE A 234 17.15 7.97 37.32
CA ILE A 234 16.09 7.28 38.05
C ILE A 234 15.20 6.58 37.02
N TYR A 235 15.04 5.27 37.16
CA TYR A 235 14.11 4.49 36.34
C TYR A 235 12.72 4.45 36.98
N THR A 236 11.69 4.28 36.16
CA THR A 236 10.30 4.24 36.61
C THR A 236 10.00 3.03 37.51
N TYR A 237 10.66 1.89 37.31
CA TYR A 237 10.51 0.70 38.15
C TYR A 237 10.96 0.90 39.62
N GLU A 238 11.79 1.92 39.89
CA GLU A 238 12.31 2.20 41.25
C GLU A 238 11.29 2.96 42.12
N LEU A 239 10.21 3.47 41.52
CA LEU A 239 9.23 4.33 42.17
C LEU A 239 7.81 3.72 42.19
N PRO A 240 6.92 4.18 43.09
CA PRO A 240 5.56 3.66 43.18
C PRO A 240 4.75 3.98 41.92
N LYS A 241 4.19 2.95 41.28
CA LYS A 241 3.49 3.01 39.99
C LYS A 241 2.33 4.01 39.97
N GLU A 242 1.48 3.98 40.98
CA GLU A 242 0.22 4.73 41.04
C GLU A 242 0.48 6.22 41.28
N ALA A 243 1.40 6.55 42.20
CA ALA A 243 1.82 7.92 42.47
C ALA A 243 2.50 8.51 41.22
N LEU A 244 3.39 7.74 40.60
CA LEU A 244 4.09 8.14 39.39
C LEU A 244 3.12 8.40 38.22
N ARG A 245 2.14 7.51 38.02
CA ARG A 245 1.11 7.68 37.00
C ARG A 245 0.32 8.98 37.19
N ARG A 246 -0.09 9.32 38.43
CA ARG A 246 -0.81 10.58 38.72
C ARG A 246 0.06 11.81 38.45
N LEU A 247 1.34 11.76 38.82
CA LEU A 247 2.28 12.85 38.57
C LEU A 247 2.53 13.05 37.06
N TYR A 248 2.64 11.96 36.30
CA TYR A 248 2.81 12.00 34.85
C TYR A 248 1.55 12.50 34.13
N GLN A 249 0.36 12.04 34.54
CA GLN A 249 -0.92 12.49 33.98
C GLN A 249 -1.10 14.01 34.09
N ARG A 250 -0.54 14.64 35.14
CA ARG A 250 -0.56 16.09 35.33
C ARG A 250 0.61 16.83 34.70
N GLY A 251 1.51 16.16 34.00
CA GLY A 251 2.70 16.75 33.38
C GLY A 251 3.65 17.37 34.40
N LEU A 252 3.73 16.83 35.63
CA LEU A 252 4.72 17.22 36.63
C LEU A 252 6.07 16.52 36.42
N VAL A 253 6.01 15.35 35.79
CA VAL A 253 7.15 14.48 35.53
C VAL A 253 7.05 14.05 34.06
N PHE A 254 8.19 13.87 33.41
CA PHE A 254 8.27 13.29 32.08
C PHE A 254 9.11 12.03 32.10
N ALA A 255 8.82 11.10 31.20
CA ALA A 255 9.57 9.87 31.06
C ALA A 255 10.14 9.81 29.64
N SER A 256 11.41 9.44 29.50
CA SER A 256 12.16 9.39 28.24
C SER A 256 12.85 8.04 28.10
N PHE A 257 13.12 7.62 26.87
CA PHE A 257 13.91 6.43 26.59
C PHE A 257 14.77 6.67 25.36
N ASP A 258 15.85 5.93 25.24
CA ASP A 258 16.78 6.04 24.13
C ASP A 258 16.68 4.77 23.26
N VAL A 259 16.81 4.93 21.95
CA VAL A 259 16.71 3.83 20.98
C VAL A 259 18.11 3.53 20.45
N SER A 260 18.59 2.31 20.69
CA SER A 260 19.89 1.86 20.18
C SER A 260 19.79 1.43 18.71
N PRO A 261 20.79 1.74 17.85
CA PRO A 261 20.78 1.36 16.44
C PRO A 261 20.78 -0.16 16.21
N ASP A 262 21.23 -0.96 17.18
CA ASP A 262 21.28 -2.43 17.05
C ASP A 262 19.95 -3.11 17.41
N THR A 263 18.91 -2.34 17.72
CA THR A 263 17.66 -2.90 18.20
C THR A 263 16.79 -3.44 17.05
N TYR A 264 15.97 -4.44 17.36
CA TYR A 264 14.95 -5.00 16.47
C TYR A 264 13.56 -4.59 16.95
N VAL A 265 12.73 -4.19 16.00
CA VAL A 265 11.37 -3.72 16.26
C VAL A 265 10.37 -4.41 15.36
N VAL A 266 9.13 -4.53 15.81
CA VAL A 266 8.05 -5.21 15.11
C VAL A 266 6.82 -4.30 15.10
N VAL A 267 6.08 -4.31 13.99
CA VAL A 267 4.75 -3.71 13.91
C VAL A 267 3.77 -4.67 14.61
N PRO A 268 3.20 -4.31 15.77
CA PRO A 268 2.29 -5.20 16.48
C PRO A 268 0.97 -5.37 15.74
N THR A 269 0.21 -6.41 16.11
CA THR A 269 -1.20 -6.50 15.70
C THR A 269 -1.95 -5.25 16.15
N PRO A 270 -2.87 -4.70 15.33
CA PRO A 270 -3.40 -3.37 15.57
C PRO A 270 -4.31 -3.40 16.79
N GLY A 271 -3.82 -2.88 17.92
CA GLY A 271 -4.64 -2.38 19.03
C GLY A 271 -4.74 -0.86 19.04
N GLY A 272 -4.11 -0.18 18.06
CA GLY A 272 -3.95 1.27 18.02
C GLY A 272 -5.08 1.99 17.27
N ASN A 273 -5.33 3.24 17.65
CA ASN A 273 -6.27 4.12 16.98
C ASN A 273 -5.60 4.76 15.75
N PHE A 274 -5.57 4.08 14.60
CA PHE A 274 -5.15 4.73 13.36
C PHE A 274 -6.12 5.86 13.00
N VAL A 275 -5.56 7.03 12.67
CA VAL A 275 -6.32 8.20 12.24
C VAL A 275 -5.92 8.53 10.81
N MET A 276 -6.90 8.52 9.91
CA MET A 276 -6.75 8.94 8.52
C MET A 276 -7.35 10.34 8.35
N ASN A 277 -6.48 11.35 8.34
CA ASN A 277 -6.78 12.71 7.88
C ASN A 277 -6.26 12.86 6.43
N ARG A 278 -6.07 14.10 5.95
CA ARG A 278 -5.52 14.35 4.61
C ARG A 278 -4.03 14.03 4.56
N THR A 279 -3.55 13.61 3.39
CA THR A 279 -2.12 13.49 3.10
C THR A 279 -1.42 14.81 3.43
N SER A 280 -0.46 14.76 4.33
CA SER A 280 0.33 15.92 4.76
C SER A 280 1.67 15.94 4.01
N ASP A 281 2.10 17.13 3.57
CA ASP A 281 3.42 17.33 2.98
C ASP A 281 4.53 17.46 4.06
N ASP A 282 4.28 16.97 5.28
CA ASP A 282 5.20 17.08 6.41
C ASP A 282 6.38 16.11 6.23
N PRO A 283 7.64 16.60 6.14
CA PRO A 283 8.80 15.72 5.96
C PRO A 283 8.99 14.71 7.08
N GLN A 284 8.56 15.02 8.31
CA GLN A 284 8.66 14.08 9.43
C GLN A 284 7.64 12.94 9.30
N GLU A 285 6.40 13.25 8.90
CA GLU A 285 5.37 12.26 8.60
C GLU A 285 5.78 11.32 7.46
N LEU A 286 6.33 11.87 6.36
CA LEU A 286 6.85 11.08 5.25
C LEU A 286 7.99 10.15 5.67
N LEU A 287 8.88 10.59 6.57
CA LEU A 287 9.93 9.74 7.13
C LEU A 287 9.34 8.60 7.97
N LEU A 288 8.32 8.88 8.79
CA LEU A 288 7.65 7.86 9.61
C LEU A 288 6.97 6.80 8.75
N TYR A 289 6.24 7.18 7.69
CA TYR A 289 5.65 6.24 6.73
C TYR A 289 6.72 5.41 6.00
N ARG A 290 7.82 6.04 5.57
CA ARG A 290 8.94 5.35 4.92
C ARG A 290 9.58 4.30 5.84
N VAL A 291 9.79 4.63 7.10
CA VAL A 291 10.33 3.69 8.09
C VAL A 291 9.30 2.58 8.38
N LEU A 292 8.02 2.92 8.59
CA LEU A 292 6.99 1.95 8.93
C LEU A 292 6.72 0.92 7.82
N SER A 293 6.75 1.35 6.55
CA SER A 293 6.58 0.46 5.39
C SER A 293 7.80 -0.46 5.13
N THR A 294 8.96 -0.15 5.70
CA THR A 294 10.22 -0.89 5.46
C THR A 294 10.73 -1.66 6.66
N ILE A 295 10.22 -1.37 7.88
CA ILE A 295 10.53 -2.12 9.10
C ILE A 295 10.27 -3.62 8.88
N ASP A 296 11.24 -4.42 9.28
CA ASP A 296 11.14 -5.88 9.33
C ASP A 296 11.65 -6.40 10.66
N ASP A 297 11.10 -7.52 11.12
CA ASP A 297 11.46 -8.12 12.41
C ASP A 297 12.88 -8.72 12.40
N ARG A 298 13.49 -8.86 11.22
CA ARG A 298 14.83 -9.43 10.95
C ARG A 298 15.88 -8.37 10.60
N THR A 299 15.53 -7.09 10.63
CA THR A 299 16.45 -5.98 10.32
C THR A 299 16.73 -5.14 11.57
N SER A 300 18.01 -4.89 11.86
CA SER A 300 18.40 -3.89 12.87
C SER A 300 18.18 -2.48 12.33
N LEU A 301 18.08 -1.49 13.21
CA LEU A 301 17.90 -0.09 12.80
C LEU A 301 19.12 0.49 12.08
N SER A 302 20.33 0.08 12.46
CA SER A 302 21.59 0.44 11.76
C SER A 302 21.55 -0.01 10.31
N LEU A 303 21.17 -1.26 10.08
CA LEU A 303 21.04 -1.79 8.73
C LEU A 303 19.87 -1.15 7.99
N LEU A 304 18.74 -0.89 8.64
CA LEU A 304 17.62 -0.20 8.02
C LEU A 304 18.02 1.21 7.54
N ALA A 305 18.81 1.93 8.33
CA ALA A 305 19.36 3.22 7.93
C ALA A 305 20.26 3.13 6.70
N GLN A 306 21.12 2.10 6.64
CA GLN A 306 21.94 1.82 5.46
C GLN A 306 21.09 1.50 4.23
N LEU A 307 20.04 0.68 4.38
CA LEU A 307 19.14 0.31 3.28
C LEU A 307 18.36 1.52 2.76
N LEU A 308 17.87 2.38 3.66
CA LEU A 308 17.12 3.58 3.31
C LEU A 308 17.98 4.73 2.79
N MET A 309 19.32 4.63 2.92
CA MET A 309 20.27 5.72 2.64
C MET A 309 19.98 6.97 3.49
N ILE A 310 19.60 6.77 4.76
CA ILE A 310 19.27 7.82 5.74
C ILE A 310 20.24 7.73 6.92
N HIS A 311 20.50 8.86 7.59
CA HIS A 311 21.32 8.84 8.80
C HIS A 311 20.67 8.00 9.92
N GLU A 312 21.49 7.19 10.61
CA GLU A 312 21.05 6.30 11.69
C GLU A 312 20.24 7.03 12.77
N GLU A 313 20.65 8.23 13.17
CA GLU A 313 19.93 9.04 14.17
C GLU A 313 18.51 9.42 13.73
N ASP A 314 18.28 9.67 12.44
CA ASP A 314 16.96 10.04 11.92
C ASP A 314 16.03 8.80 11.93
N VAL A 315 16.57 7.61 11.64
CA VAL A 315 15.82 6.35 11.73
C VAL A 315 15.53 5.98 13.18
N CYS A 316 16.52 6.06 14.08
CA CYS A 316 16.32 5.84 15.51
C CYS A 316 15.32 6.84 16.11
N GLY A 317 15.38 8.11 15.68
CA GLY A 317 14.41 9.14 16.05
C GLY A 317 13.00 8.84 15.56
N ALA A 318 12.86 8.41 14.30
CA ALA A 318 11.57 7.96 13.75
C ALA A 318 11.00 6.78 14.54
N VAL A 319 11.81 5.76 14.83
CA VAL A 319 11.39 4.60 15.61
C VAL A 319 11.05 4.95 17.05
N HIS A 320 11.76 5.91 17.68
CA HIS A 320 11.37 6.46 18.98
C HIS A 320 9.93 6.98 18.95
N LEU A 321 9.60 7.78 17.94
CA LEU A 321 8.25 8.34 17.78
C LEU A 321 7.22 7.23 17.53
N LEU A 322 7.51 6.26 16.66
CA LEU A 322 6.59 5.14 16.40
C LEU A 322 6.34 4.27 17.65
N LEU A 323 7.37 4.03 18.47
CA LEU A 323 7.25 3.35 19.76
C LEU A 323 6.38 4.14 20.74
N ARG A 324 6.51 5.48 20.77
CA ARG A 324 5.67 6.37 21.60
C ARG A 324 4.21 6.34 21.19
N LEU A 325 3.95 6.32 19.88
CA LEU A 325 2.60 6.26 19.32
C LEU A 325 1.95 4.88 19.50
N GLY A 326 2.72 3.86 19.88
CA GLY A 326 2.26 2.48 20.00
C GLY A 326 2.04 1.78 18.65
N LEU A 327 2.61 2.34 17.56
CA LEU A 327 2.53 1.77 16.21
C LEU A 327 3.62 0.72 15.95
N VAL A 328 4.65 0.70 16.78
CA VAL A 328 5.76 -0.24 16.75
C VAL A 328 6.01 -0.70 18.19
N GLN A 329 6.49 -1.93 18.36
CA GLN A 329 6.90 -2.50 19.63
C GLN A 329 8.31 -3.06 19.53
N TRP A 330 9.00 -3.11 20.67
CA TRP A 330 10.27 -3.80 20.79
C TRP A 330 10.07 -5.29 20.50
N LYS A 331 10.86 -5.87 19.57
CA LYS A 331 10.87 -7.33 19.40
C LYS A 331 11.35 -8.01 20.68
N CYS A 332 12.32 -7.37 21.33
CA CYS A 332 12.93 -7.82 22.57
C CYS A 332 13.03 -6.63 23.51
N PRO A 333 12.54 -6.73 24.76
CA PRO A 333 12.67 -5.64 25.71
C PRO A 333 14.15 -5.38 26.01
N SER A 334 14.60 -4.14 25.83
CA SER A 334 15.95 -3.73 26.26
C SER A 334 15.99 -3.65 27.78
N LEU A 335 16.93 -4.37 28.39
CA LEU A 335 17.13 -4.32 29.83
C LEU A 335 18.01 -3.12 30.20
N PRO A 336 17.64 -2.33 31.23
CA PRO A 336 18.46 -1.24 31.71
C PRO A 336 19.86 -1.70 32.18
N PRO A 337 20.93 -0.96 31.86
CA PRO A 337 22.27 -1.26 32.38
C PRO A 337 22.30 -1.02 33.90
N GLY A 338 22.32 -2.09 34.69
CA GLY A 338 22.35 -2.03 36.15
C GLY A 338 21.19 -2.73 36.87
N LEU A 339 20.22 -3.30 36.14
CA LEU A 339 19.19 -4.14 36.73
C LEU A 339 19.77 -5.54 37.05
N ASP A 340 19.79 -5.93 38.32
CA ASP A 340 20.15 -7.31 38.69
C ASP A 340 18.98 -8.25 38.36
N VAL A 341 19.18 -9.03 37.29
CA VAL A 341 18.21 -9.97 36.74
C VAL A 341 17.89 -11.11 37.72
N ALA A 342 18.80 -11.41 38.66
CA ALA A 342 18.66 -12.54 39.57
C ALA A 342 17.91 -12.19 40.87
N THR A 343 18.13 -10.99 41.42
CA THR A 343 17.58 -10.59 42.73
C THR A 343 16.42 -9.61 42.64
N LEU A 344 16.25 -8.89 41.50
CA LEU A 344 15.31 -7.77 41.37
C LEU A 344 15.51 -6.69 42.45
N ASP A 345 16.72 -6.57 42.99
CA ASP A 345 17.04 -5.60 44.02
C ASP A 345 16.86 -4.16 43.49
N GLY A 346 16.08 -3.35 44.22
CA GLY A 346 15.76 -1.98 43.83
C GLY A 346 14.50 -1.81 42.98
N VAL A 347 13.82 -2.90 42.60
CA VAL A 347 12.50 -2.84 41.94
C VAL A 347 11.40 -2.67 42.99
N HIS A 348 10.58 -1.64 42.83
CA HIS A 348 9.45 -1.39 43.72
C HIS A 348 8.42 -2.54 43.61
N PRO A 349 7.80 -3.02 44.72
CA PRO A 349 6.81 -4.12 44.72
C PRO A 349 5.75 -4.06 43.61
N HIS A 350 5.12 -2.89 43.38
CA HIS A 350 4.14 -2.67 42.31
C HIS A 350 4.61 -2.98 40.87
N TRP A 351 5.91 -3.07 40.61
CA TRP A 351 6.47 -3.35 39.28
C TRP A 351 7.07 -4.75 39.15
N GLN A 352 7.20 -5.52 40.24
CA GLN A 352 7.93 -6.78 40.25
C GLN A 352 7.39 -7.79 39.22
N GLU A 353 6.07 -7.92 39.12
CA GLU A 353 5.44 -8.83 38.16
C GLU A 353 5.71 -8.44 36.69
N GLU A 354 5.56 -7.17 36.35
CA GLU A 354 5.78 -6.67 34.98
C GLU A 354 7.25 -6.72 34.57
N VAL A 355 8.16 -6.36 35.49
CA VAL A 355 9.61 -6.41 35.25
C VAL A 355 10.05 -7.86 35.11
N ALA A 356 9.57 -8.77 35.96
CA ALA A 356 9.86 -10.21 35.85
C ALA A 356 9.35 -10.78 34.52
N ALA A 357 8.14 -10.42 34.09
CA ALA A 357 7.60 -10.85 32.80
C ALA A 357 8.49 -10.41 31.62
N ARG A 358 9.01 -9.18 31.64
CA ARG A 358 9.92 -8.66 30.60
C ARG A 358 11.29 -9.32 30.64
N ILE A 359 11.82 -9.60 31.81
CA ILE A 359 13.06 -10.38 31.97
C ILE A 359 12.88 -11.78 31.39
N ILE A 360 11.77 -12.46 31.70
CA ILE A 360 11.47 -13.78 31.16
C ILE A 360 11.37 -13.74 29.63
N ALA A 361 10.72 -12.71 29.08
CA ALA A 361 10.64 -12.52 27.63
C ALA A 361 12.03 -12.32 27.00
N PHE A 362 12.88 -11.48 27.61
CA PHE A 362 14.25 -11.27 27.17
C PHE A 362 15.08 -12.55 27.22
N THR A 363 15.07 -13.27 28.34
CA THR A 363 15.81 -14.52 28.52
C THR A 363 15.33 -15.60 27.56
N ARG A 364 14.02 -15.71 27.33
CA ARG A 364 13.46 -16.63 26.34
C ARG A 364 13.97 -16.32 24.93
N TYR A 365 14.01 -15.06 24.54
CA TYR A 365 14.50 -14.64 23.23
C TYR A 365 15.99 -14.98 23.06
N GLN A 366 16.83 -14.69 24.07
CA GLN A 366 18.25 -15.03 24.08
C GLN A 366 18.48 -16.54 23.94
N LEU A 367 17.70 -17.35 24.66
CA LEU A 367 17.77 -18.81 24.59
C LEU A 367 17.33 -19.33 23.21
N GLN A 368 16.27 -18.78 22.62
CA GLN A 368 15.80 -19.19 21.29
C GLN A 368 16.85 -18.89 20.21
N ASN A 369 17.49 -17.72 20.25
CA ASN A 369 18.57 -17.38 19.32
C ASN A 369 19.81 -18.26 19.53
N SER A 370 20.10 -18.69 20.76
CA SER A 370 21.24 -19.57 21.08
C SER A 370 20.98 -21.04 20.74
N MET A 371 19.74 -21.52 20.88
CA MET A 371 19.31 -22.91 20.63
C MET A 371 18.93 -23.18 19.17
N GLY A 372 18.66 -22.15 18.37
CA GLY A 372 18.32 -22.25 16.94
C GLY A 372 19.42 -22.88 16.06
N GLY A 373 20.61 -23.12 16.60
CA GLY A 373 21.67 -23.91 15.96
C GLY A 373 21.59 -25.42 16.16
N LEU A 374 20.70 -25.94 17.02
CA LEU A 374 20.69 -27.35 17.46
C LEU A 374 19.36 -28.09 17.26
N THR A 375 18.30 -27.44 16.80
CA THR A 375 16.99 -28.09 16.57
C THR A 375 16.70 -28.30 15.09
N LYS A 376 17.44 -29.22 14.45
CA LYS A 376 16.87 -30.02 13.35
C LYS A 376 16.32 -31.30 13.98
N PRO A 377 15.04 -31.67 13.80
CA PRO A 377 14.58 -32.98 14.20
C PRO A 377 15.22 -34.00 13.25
N SER A 378 16.22 -34.72 13.74
CA SER A 378 16.77 -35.89 13.08
C SER A 378 15.78 -37.04 13.24
N ASP A 379 15.16 -37.47 12.15
CA ASP A 379 14.65 -38.83 12.00
C ASP A 379 14.59 -39.21 10.51
N THR A 380 15.72 -39.67 9.97
CA THR A 380 15.90 -40.98 9.32
C THR A 380 17.28 -41.06 8.62
N ALA A 381 17.85 -42.26 8.68
CA ALA A 381 19.27 -42.55 8.58
C ALA A 381 19.91 -42.43 7.18
N GLY A 382 21.16 -41.95 7.16
CA GLY A 382 22.19 -42.46 6.24
C GLY A 382 22.90 -41.45 5.35
N ALA A 383 23.89 -40.71 5.87
CA ALA A 383 25.20 -40.46 5.24
C ALA A 383 25.99 -39.44 6.10
N CYS A 384 27.26 -39.75 6.38
CA CYS A 384 28.17 -38.86 7.08
C CYS A 384 28.62 -37.74 6.13
N ASP A 385 28.42 -36.48 6.51
CA ASP A 385 29.24 -35.37 6.03
C ASP A 385 29.65 -34.47 7.22
N PRO A 386 30.94 -34.10 7.33
CA PRO A 386 31.45 -33.27 8.41
C PRO A 386 31.29 -31.77 8.08
N PHE A 387 31.16 -30.98 9.15
CA PHE A 387 31.24 -29.50 9.26
C PHE A 387 29.91 -28.71 9.22
N PRO A 388 29.65 -27.86 10.23
CA PRO A 388 28.57 -26.88 10.20
C PRO A 388 29.01 -25.73 9.28
N THR A 389 28.34 -25.59 8.13
CA THR A 389 28.47 -24.39 7.30
C THR A 389 27.90 -23.17 8.03
N VAL A 390 28.80 -22.27 8.40
CA VAL A 390 28.67 -20.82 8.57
C VAL A 390 27.23 -20.29 8.54
N SER A 391 26.79 -19.72 9.67
CA SER A 391 25.59 -18.89 9.79
C SER A 391 25.55 -17.82 8.69
N ASN A 392 24.63 -17.93 7.74
CA ASN A 392 24.41 -16.89 6.74
C ASN A 392 24.09 -15.55 7.44
N PRO A 393 24.75 -14.43 7.08
CA PRO A 393 24.47 -13.11 7.64
C PRO A 393 23.14 -12.50 7.16
N HIS A 394 22.42 -13.19 6.26
CA HIS A 394 21.16 -12.76 5.70
C HIS A 394 20.00 -13.60 6.27
N PRO A 395 18.89 -12.96 6.67
CA PRO A 395 17.71 -13.69 7.09
C PRO A 395 17.15 -14.51 5.94
N SER A 396 16.50 -15.62 6.27
CA SER A 396 15.90 -16.47 5.26
C SER A 396 14.83 -15.72 4.47
N LYS A 397 14.85 -15.80 3.14
CA LYS A 397 13.95 -14.99 2.32
C LYS A 397 12.50 -15.48 2.37
N ARG A 398 11.54 -14.56 2.27
CA ARG A 398 10.08 -14.82 2.24
C ARG A 398 9.47 -14.53 0.87
N ILE A 399 8.17 -14.76 0.71
CA ILE A 399 7.39 -14.35 -0.47
C ILE A 399 6.79 -12.95 -0.21
N ALA A 400 6.83 -12.06 -1.20
CA ALA A 400 6.13 -10.78 -1.18
C ALA A 400 4.86 -10.85 -2.03
N LEU A 401 3.70 -10.59 -1.44
CA LEU A 401 2.44 -10.38 -2.16
C LEU A 401 2.23 -8.88 -2.37
N LEU A 402 2.30 -8.43 -3.64
CA LEU A 402 2.14 -7.03 -4.02
C LEU A 402 0.68 -6.75 -4.39
N TYR A 403 0.08 -5.75 -3.73
CA TYR A 403 -1.30 -5.33 -3.95
C TYR A 403 -1.39 -3.80 -4.13
N ASP A 404 -2.50 -3.32 -4.69
CA ASP A 404 -2.76 -1.90 -4.91
C ASP A 404 -3.83 -1.32 -3.95
N VAL A 405 -4.01 0.00 -4.00
CA VAL A 405 -5.01 0.70 -3.16
C VAL A 405 -6.42 0.15 -3.37
N THR A 406 -6.77 -0.33 -4.56
CA THR A 406 -8.14 -0.80 -4.85
C THR A 406 -8.53 -1.96 -3.94
N LEU A 407 -7.62 -2.93 -3.70
CA LEU A 407 -7.85 -4.04 -2.79
C LEU A 407 -8.16 -3.58 -1.36
N THR A 408 -7.37 -2.63 -0.84
CA THR A 408 -7.62 -2.07 0.50
C THR A 408 -8.91 -1.26 0.57
N GLY A 409 -9.28 -0.56 -0.51
CA GLY A 409 -10.57 0.12 -0.62
C GLY A 409 -11.72 -0.87 -0.52
N PHE A 410 -11.62 -2.02 -1.18
CA PHE A 410 -12.62 -3.08 -1.13
C PHE A 410 -12.80 -3.60 0.30
N LEU A 411 -11.70 -3.87 1.02
CA LEU A 411 -11.75 -4.35 2.41
C LEU A 411 -12.41 -3.34 3.38
N MET A 412 -12.30 -2.03 3.13
CA MET A 412 -12.84 -1.00 4.02
C MET A 412 -14.29 -0.61 3.73
N MET A 413 -14.67 -0.55 2.45
CA MET A 413 -15.99 -0.07 2.03
C MET A 413 -17.08 -1.11 2.22
N THR A 414 -16.72 -2.39 2.17
CA THR A 414 -17.67 -3.47 2.32
C THR A 414 -17.83 -3.80 3.81
N ASN A 415 -19.07 -3.91 4.28
CA ASN A 415 -19.35 -4.40 5.63
C ASN A 415 -19.19 -5.93 5.68
N LEU A 416 -18.00 -6.43 5.32
CA LEU A 416 -17.67 -7.87 5.23
C LEU A 416 -17.72 -8.56 6.59
N SER A 417 -17.32 -7.83 7.63
CA SER A 417 -17.28 -8.35 8.99
C SER A 417 -17.83 -7.32 9.98
N HIS A 418 -18.57 -7.84 10.96
CA HIS A 418 -19.02 -7.08 12.13
C HIS A 418 -17.90 -6.87 13.17
N ASP A 419 -16.79 -7.60 13.04
CA ASP A 419 -15.65 -7.47 13.95
C ASP A 419 -14.90 -6.15 13.67
N PRO A 420 -14.78 -5.24 14.65
CA PRO A 420 -14.06 -3.99 14.47
C PRO A 420 -12.57 -4.21 14.14
N THR A 421 -11.98 -5.34 14.53
CA THR A 421 -10.56 -5.65 14.26
C THR A 421 -10.28 -5.84 12.78
N PHE A 422 -11.25 -6.34 12.00
CA PHE A 422 -11.11 -6.50 10.55
C PHE A 422 -10.92 -5.13 9.87
N LYS A 423 -11.76 -4.15 10.21
CA LYS A 423 -11.65 -2.79 9.68
C LYS A 423 -10.34 -2.13 10.12
N GLN A 424 -9.89 -2.36 11.36
CA GLN A 424 -8.61 -1.85 11.83
C GLN A 424 -7.42 -2.43 11.04
N GLN A 425 -7.43 -3.73 10.74
CA GLN A 425 -6.39 -4.37 9.92
C GLN A 425 -6.42 -3.89 8.46
N ALA A 426 -7.61 -3.68 7.88
CA ALA A 426 -7.75 -3.09 6.55
C ALA A 426 -7.21 -1.65 6.49
N VAL A 427 -7.53 -0.81 7.49
CA VAL A 427 -7.00 0.55 7.62
C VAL A 427 -5.48 0.54 7.76
N MET A 428 -4.93 -0.36 8.58
CA MET A 428 -3.48 -0.53 8.72
C MET A 428 -2.84 -0.91 7.38
N LEU A 429 -3.43 -1.86 6.64
CA LEU A 429 -2.95 -2.28 5.33
C LEU A 429 -2.95 -1.12 4.31
N TYR A 430 -3.89 -0.18 4.40
CA TYR A 430 -3.93 1.01 3.56
C TYR A 430 -2.92 2.10 3.96
N GLU A 431 -2.85 2.41 5.25
CA GLU A 431 -2.02 3.50 5.80
C GLU A 431 -0.54 3.12 5.86
N VAL A 432 -0.23 1.95 6.41
CA VAL A 432 1.14 1.46 6.58
C VAL A 432 1.69 0.92 5.27
N GLY A 433 0.84 0.26 4.49
CA GLY A 433 1.24 -0.37 3.23
C GLY A 433 2.09 -1.64 3.38
N LYS A 434 2.20 -2.20 4.59
CA LYS A 434 2.88 -3.48 4.84
C LYS A 434 2.14 -4.27 5.92
N MET A 435 1.93 -5.56 5.68
CA MET A 435 1.51 -6.53 6.70
C MET A 435 2.55 -7.67 6.75
N PRO A 436 3.30 -7.80 7.84
CA PRO A 436 4.31 -8.84 7.97
C PRO A 436 3.68 -10.21 8.24
N TYR A 437 4.37 -11.29 7.88
CA TYR A 437 3.92 -12.67 8.02
C TYR A 437 3.37 -13.01 9.40
N GLU A 438 3.94 -12.46 10.48
CA GLU A 438 3.49 -12.72 11.85
C GLU A 438 2.03 -12.29 12.08
N MET A 439 1.52 -11.33 11.30
CA MET A 439 0.14 -10.85 11.37
C MET A 439 -0.80 -11.56 10.38
N VAL A 440 -0.25 -12.18 9.33
CA VAL A 440 -1.05 -12.81 8.25
C VAL A 440 -1.96 -13.93 8.78
N PRO A 441 -1.54 -14.85 9.66
CA PRO A 441 -2.44 -15.87 10.22
C PRO A 441 -3.63 -15.29 10.97
N ALA A 442 -3.44 -14.20 11.72
CA ALA A 442 -4.53 -13.54 12.44
C ALA A 442 -5.53 -12.88 11.47
N PHE A 443 -5.01 -12.28 10.38
CA PHE A 443 -5.85 -11.71 9.32
C PHE A 443 -6.60 -12.79 8.53
N LEU A 444 -5.93 -13.89 8.18
CA LEU A 444 -6.54 -15.07 7.55
C LEU A 444 -7.69 -15.62 8.40
N ALA A 445 -7.50 -15.76 9.71
CA ALA A 445 -8.56 -16.20 10.62
C ALA A 445 -9.77 -15.25 10.66
N LEU A 446 -9.60 -13.96 10.34
CA LEU A 446 -10.70 -13.02 10.17
C LEU A 446 -11.38 -13.18 8.81
N LEU A 447 -10.60 -13.39 7.74
CA LEU A 447 -11.12 -13.64 6.39
C LEU A 447 -11.93 -14.94 6.31
N ASP A 448 -11.51 -15.99 7.02
CA ASP A 448 -12.20 -17.29 7.06
C ASP A 448 -13.55 -17.22 7.81
N ARG A 449 -13.80 -16.17 8.61
CA ARG A 449 -15.08 -15.98 9.34
C ARG A 449 -16.17 -15.30 8.52
N ILE A 450 -15.86 -14.78 7.34
CA ILE A 450 -16.80 -14.04 6.50
C ILE A 450 -17.80 -15.03 5.87
N ASP A 451 -19.11 -14.81 6.05
CA ASP A 451 -20.15 -15.66 5.46
C ASP A 451 -20.50 -15.20 4.04
N TRP A 452 -19.93 -15.89 3.05
CA TRP A 452 -20.06 -15.55 1.64
C TRP A 452 -21.48 -15.75 1.07
N LYS A 453 -22.30 -16.59 1.70
CA LYS A 453 -23.66 -16.90 1.21
C LYS A 453 -24.62 -15.72 1.36
N GLU A 454 -24.44 -14.93 2.42
CA GLU A 454 -25.20 -13.68 2.57
C GLU A 454 -24.75 -12.63 1.55
N MET A 455 -23.51 -12.75 1.06
CA MET A 455 -22.88 -11.78 0.16
C MET A 455 -23.27 -11.97 -1.31
N GLU A 456 -23.71 -13.17 -1.71
CA GLU A 456 -24.27 -13.44 -3.04
C GLU A 456 -25.55 -12.64 -3.35
N ARG A 457 -26.22 -12.10 -2.31
CA ARG A 457 -27.38 -11.22 -2.47
C ARG A 457 -27.03 -9.85 -3.03
N PHE A 458 -25.77 -9.43 -2.95
CA PHE A 458 -25.32 -8.16 -3.48
C PHE A 458 -24.98 -8.30 -4.97
N GLY A 459 -25.74 -7.59 -5.82
CA GLY A 459 -25.45 -7.48 -7.25
C GLY A 459 -24.49 -6.33 -7.58
N GLY A 460 -24.00 -6.30 -8.82
CA GLY A 460 -23.19 -5.20 -9.36
C GLY A 460 -21.76 -5.14 -8.80
N GLU A 461 -21.25 -3.93 -8.56
CA GLU A 461 -19.88 -3.67 -8.10
C GLU A 461 -19.53 -4.38 -6.78
N ALA A 462 -20.51 -4.51 -5.88
CA ALA A 462 -20.31 -5.18 -4.59
C ALA A 462 -19.85 -6.64 -4.78
N LYS A 463 -20.37 -7.34 -5.79
CA LYS A 463 -19.96 -8.71 -6.13
C LYS A 463 -18.48 -8.79 -6.52
N ARG A 464 -17.96 -7.79 -7.25
CA ARG A 464 -16.53 -7.72 -7.63
C ARG A 464 -15.64 -7.57 -6.40
N TYR A 465 -16.06 -6.76 -5.44
CA TYR A 465 -15.33 -6.57 -4.19
C TYR A 465 -15.29 -7.87 -3.37
N ILE A 466 -16.43 -8.55 -3.24
CA ILE A 466 -16.54 -9.84 -2.55
C ILE A 466 -15.63 -10.89 -3.21
N ASN A 467 -15.71 -11.03 -4.54
CA ASN A 467 -14.85 -11.94 -5.30
C ASN A 467 -13.36 -11.67 -5.03
N SER A 468 -12.95 -10.40 -4.97
CA SER A 468 -11.57 -9.99 -4.69
C SER A 468 -11.09 -10.45 -3.31
N VAL A 469 -11.94 -10.36 -2.30
CA VAL A 469 -11.60 -10.84 -0.95
C VAL A 469 -11.53 -12.37 -0.90
N VAL A 470 -12.44 -13.07 -1.59
CA VAL A 470 -12.41 -14.54 -1.69
C VAL A 470 -11.11 -15.00 -2.36
N CYS A 471 -10.75 -14.40 -3.49
CA CYS A 471 -9.52 -14.72 -4.21
C CYS A 471 -8.27 -14.43 -3.35
N MET A 472 -8.25 -13.30 -2.64
CA MET A 472 -7.16 -12.94 -1.72
C MET A 472 -6.99 -13.99 -0.61
N ARG A 473 -8.09 -14.48 -0.04
CA ARG A 473 -8.08 -15.51 0.99
C ARG A 473 -7.50 -16.83 0.45
N CYS A 474 -7.97 -17.29 -0.71
CA CYS A 474 -7.46 -18.51 -1.35
C CYS A 474 -5.96 -18.38 -1.69
N LEU A 475 -5.56 -17.22 -2.23
CA LEU A 475 -4.17 -16.91 -2.56
C LEU A 475 -3.28 -16.93 -1.32
N LEU A 476 -3.69 -16.27 -0.23
CA LEU A 476 -2.90 -16.21 1.01
C LEU A 476 -2.72 -17.59 1.64
N HIS A 477 -3.76 -18.44 1.63
CA HIS A 477 -3.63 -19.84 2.10
C HIS A 477 -2.57 -20.59 1.31
N ALA A 478 -2.63 -20.59 -0.02
CA ALA A 478 -1.64 -21.31 -0.83
C ALA A 478 -0.23 -20.74 -0.71
N LEU A 479 -0.07 -19.42 -0.68
CA LEU A 479 1.27 -18.82 -0.53
C LEU A 479 1.88 -19.13 0.85
N CYS A 480 1.06 -19.29 1.90
CA CYS A 480 1.53 -19.69 3.22
C CYS A 480 2.01 -21.15 3.29
N GLU A 481 1.63 -22.00 2.33
CA GLU A 481 2.08 -23.40 2.25
C GLU A 481 3.38 -23.56 1.45
N VAL A 482 3.77 -22.56 0.66
CA VAL A 482 4.98 -22.62 -0.16
C VAL A 482 6.24 -22.52 0.70
N VAL A 483 7.13 -23.50 0.55
CA VAL A 483 8.44 -23.52 1.18
C VAL A 483 9.47 -22.93 0.22
N GLY A 484 10.17 -21.89 0.66
CA GLY A 484 11.22 -21.24 -0.13
C GLY A 484 12.49 -22.09 -0.30
N PRO A 485 13.42 -21.67 -1.17
CA PRO A 485 14.66 -22.42 -1.47
C PRO A 485 15.56 -22.62 -0.24
N GLU A 486 15.49 -21.69 0.73
CA GLU A 486 16.23 -21.75 2.00
C GLU A 486 15.45 -22.47 3.12
N GLY A 487 14.32 -23.12 2.79
CA GLY A 487 13.46 -23.81 3.74
C GLY A 487 12.56 -22.90 4.59
N ALA A 488 12.55 -21.60 4.32
CA ALA A 488 11.69 -20.66 5.03
C ALA A 488 10.30 -20.56 4.43
N VAL A 489 9.31 -20.44 5.31
CA VAL A 489 7.90 -20.22 4.99
C VAL A 489 7.52 -18.82 5.46
N GLY A 490 6.74 -18.11 4.65
CA GLY A 490 6.15 -16.85 5.06
C GLY A 490 5.85 -15.93 3.89
N VAL A 491 4.77 -15.16 4.06
CA VAL A 491 4.26 -14.22 3.07
C VAL A 491 4.10 -12.87 3.77
N ASP A 492 4.70 -11.82 3.20
CA ASP A 492 4.41 -10.45 3.60
C ASP A 492 3.58 -9.77 2.51
N LEU A 493 2.59 -8.97 2.91
CA LEU A 493 1.82 -8.16 1.97
C LEU A 493 2.44 -6.77 1.88
N LEU A 494 2.68 -6.29 0.66
CA LEU A 494 3.26 -4.97 0.41
C LEU A 494 2.40 -4.19 -0.58
N LYS A 495 2.12 -2.93 -0.22
CA LYS A 495 1.40 -1.98 -1.05
C LYS A 495 2.32 -1.43 -2.14
N ILE A 496 1.88 -1.53 -3.38
CA ILE A 496 2.63 -1.10 -4.56
C ILE A 496 2.94 0.41 -4.49
N GLU A 497 2.00 1.24 -4.07
CA GLU A 497 2.17 2.69 -4.00
C GLU A 497 3.23 3.10 -2.97
N SER A 498 3.20 2.51 -1.77
CA SER A 498 4.20 2.75 -0.72
C SER A 498 5.60 2.29 -1.16
N LEU A 499 5.68 1.18 -1.89
CA LEU A 499 6.93 0.69 -2.46
C LEU A 499 7.47 1.64 -3.55
N ASN A 500 6.58 2.20 -4.37
CA ASN A 500 6.90 3.15 -5.44
C ASN A 500 7.37 4.52 -4.90
N GLU A 501 7.04 4.87 -3.65
CA GLU A 501 7.55 6.08 -2.98
C GLU A 501 9.01 5.97 -2.52
N LEU A 502 9.55 4.75 -2.41
CA LEU A 502 10.96 4.52 -2.11
C LEU A 502 11.84 4.88 -3.32
N GLU A 503 13.05 5.35 -3.05
CA GLU A 503 14.10 5.45 -4.09
C GLU A 503 14.38 4.05 -4.68
N ALA A 504 14.72 3.99 -5.96
CA ALA A 504 14.89 2.70 -6.65
C ALA A 504 15.98 1.82 -6.03
N THR A 505 17.16 2.37 -5.76
CA THR A 505 18.28 1.65 -5.11
C THR A 505 17.85 1.03 -3.78
N THR A 506 17.15 1.80 -2.96
CA THR A 506 16.53 1.36 -1.70
C THR A 506 15.48 0.28 -1.94
N ARG A 507 14.58 0.46 -2.91
CA ARG A 507 13.53 -0.50 -3.26
C ARG A 507 14.11 -1.87 -3.61
N TYR A 508 15.07 -1.91 -4.53
CA TYR A 508 15.74 -3.15 -4.93
C TYR A 508 16.51 -3.80 -3.78
N SER A 509 17.17 -2.99 -2.95
CA SER A 509 17.95 -3.49 -1.81
C SER A 509 17.06 -4.11 -0.72
N VAL A 510 15.94 -3.46 -0.37
CA VAL A 510 14.97 -3.97 0.60
C VAL A 510 14.31 -5.24 0.07
N LEU A 511 13.87 -5.23 -1.19
CA LEU A 511 13.21 -6.39 -1.80
C LEU A 511 14.14 -7.59 -1.92
N GLY A 512 15.29 -7.42 -2.57
CA GLY A 512 16.24 -8.50 -2.85
C GLY A 512 16.88 -9.11 -1.60
N ARG A 513 16.93 -8.36 -0.49
CA ARG A 513 17.36 -8.88 0.81
C ARG A 513 16.31 -9.76 1.47
N ASN A 514 15.06 -9.31 1.50
CA ASN A 514 14.02 -9.91 2.36
C ASN A 514 13.19 -10.98 1.64
N TYR A 515 13.12 -10.92 0.30
CA TYR A 515 12.22 -11.74 -0.50
C TYR A 515 12.93 -12.49 -1.63
N TRP A 516 12.43 -13.68 -1.94
CA TRP A 516 12.93 -14.51 -3.05
C TRP A 516 11.94 -14.63 -4.21
N ALA A 517 10.65 -14.40 -3.98
CA ALA A 517 9.62 -14.35 -5.00
C ALA A 517 8.63 -13.21 -4.74
N TYR A 518 8.12 -12.62 -5.82
CA TYR A 518 7.19 -11.50 -5.81
C TYR A 518 5.95 -11.90 -6.60
N VAL A 519 4.81 -11.97 -5.94
CA VAL A 519 3.53 -12.32 -6.56
C VAL A 519 2.67 -11.07 -6.61
N ILE A 520 2.22 -10.68 -7.79
CA ILE A 520 1.44 -9.46 -8.01
C ILE A 520 -0.01 -9.84 -8.26
N THR A 521 -0.93 -9.11 -7.64
CA THR A 521 -2.37 -9.26 -7.89
C THR A 521 -2.76 -8.68 -9.25
N SER A 522 -3.84 -9.14 -9.86
CA SER A 522 -4.37 -8.60 -11.12
C SER A 522 -5.91 -8.57 -11.08
N PRO A 523 -6.56 -7.51 -11.57
CA PRO A 523 -5.98 -6.29 -12.16
C PRO A 523 -5.33 -5.38 -11.09
N VAL A 524 -4.39 -4.53 -11.51
CA VAL A 524 -3.77 -3.50 -10.67
C VAL A 524 -3.92 -2.12 -11.30
N SER A 525 -4.31 -1.14 -10.51
CA SER A 525 -4.45 0.27 -10.93
C SER A 525 -3.10 0.96 -11.17
N ALA A 526 -2.04 0.48 -10.52
CA ALA A 526 -0.67 0.94 -10.67
C ALA A 526 0.28 -0.26 -10.71
N ALA A 527 1.14 -0.32 -11.73
CA ALA A 527 2.20 -1.31 -11.77
C ALA A 527 3.30 -0.98 -10.73
N PRO A 528 3.93 -1.99 -10.12
CA PRO A 528 5.13 -1.79 -9.32
C PRO A 528 6.26 -1.28 -10.20
N LEU A 529 7.00 -0.30 -9.69
CA LEU A 529 8.19 0.28 -10.32
C LEU A 529 9.41 -0.65 -10.14
N ILE A 530 9.22 -1.91 -10.53
CA ILE A 530 10.21 -3.00 -10.49
C ILE A 530 10.40 -3.45 -11.94
N ASP A 531 11.62 -3.90 -12.25
CA ASP A 531 11.99 -4.45 -13.56
C ASP A 531 12.45 -5.91 -13.41
N VAL A 532 12.67 -6.59 -14.54
CA VAL A 532 13.06 -8.00 -14.65
C VAL A 532 14.51 -8.26 -14.20
N GLU A 533 15.22 -7.23 -13.73
CA GLU A 533 16.49 -7.40 -13.00
C GLU A 533 16.28 -8.15 -11.67
N LEU A 534 15.11 -7.97 -11.04
CA LEU A 534 14.68 -8.82 -9.93
C LEU A 534 14.19 -10.16 -10.48
N SER A 535 14.79 -11.25 -10.00
CA SER A 535 14.34 -12.60 -10.31
C SER A 535 13.04 -12.94 -9.59
N CYS A 536 12.25 -13.84 -10.19
CA CYS A 536 11.04 -14.44 -9.63
C CYS A 536 9.93 -13.39 -9.38
N VAL A 537 9.78 -12.45 -10.32
CA VAL A 537 8.71 -11.44 -10.32
C VAL A 537 7.54 -11.93 -11.18
N TYR A 538 6.51 -12.43 -10.52
CA TYR A 538 5.32 -12.98 -11.15
C TYR A 538 4.20 -11.93 -11.22
N GLY A 539 4.05 -11.34 -12.41
CA GLY A 539 2.94 -10.46 -12.77
C GLY A 539 3.38 -9.18 -13.48
N SER A 540 2.50 -8.20 -13.51
CA SER A 540 2.71 -6.93 -14.23
C SER A 540 3.84 -6.10 -13.62
N THR A 541 4.85 -5.76 -14.40
CA THR A 541 5.96 -4.86 -14.03
C THR A 541 5.90 -3.58 -14.87
N VAL A 542 6.80 -2.62 -14.65
CA VAL A 542 6.90 -1.44 -15.55
C VAL A 542 7.06 -1.87 -17.01
N SER A 543 7.83 -2.93 -17.24
CA SER A 543 8.11 -3.50 -18.56
C SER A 543 6.90 -4.23 -19.18
N PHE A 544 5.89 -4.56 -18.37
CA PHE A 544 4.68 -5.28 -18.78
C PHE A 544 3.40 -4.58 -18.30
N MET A 545 3.38 -3.24 -18.28
CA MET A 545 2.18 -2.50 -17.87
C MET A 545 0.96 -3.01 -18.63
N THR A 546 -0.09 -3.39 -17.90
CA THR A 546 -1.37 -3.85 -18.44
C THR A 546 -1.94 -2.77 -19.35
N SER A 547 -1.70 -2.93 -20.65
CA SER A 547 -2.00 -1.96 -21.68
C SER A 547 -2.41 -2.68 -22.96
N PRO A 548 -3.21 -2.03 -23.83
CA PRO A 548 -3.60 -2.55 -25.14
C PRO A 548 -2.41 -2.98 -26.00
N TRP A 549 -1.23 -2.42 -25.77
CA TRP A 549 -0.01 -2.81 -26.47
C TRP A 549 0.35 -4.29 -26.29
N MET A 550 0.14 -4.85 -25.09
CA MET A 550 0.41 -6.26 -24.85
C MET A 550 -0.54 -7.16 -25.65
N LEU A 551 -1.80 -6.73 -25.82
CA LEU A 551 -2.79 -7.41 -26.65
C LEU A 551 -2.44 -7.30 -28.13
N LEU A 552 -2.13 -6.10 -28.62
CA LEU A 552 -1.72 -5.89 -30.02
C LEU A 552 -0.43 -6.65 -30.36
N PHE A 553 0.51 -6.74 -29.41
CA PHE A 553 1.71 -7.57 -29.53
C PHE A 553 1.35 -9.05 -29.69
N LEU A 554 0.46 -9.56 -28.83
CA LEU A 554 -0.04 -10.94 -28.92
C LEU A 554 -0.72 -11.20 -30.28
N TYR A 555 -1.62 -10.31 -30.70
CA TYR A 555 -2.34 -10.45 -31.97
C TYR A 555 -1.40 -10.44 -33.18
N THR A 556 -0.39 -9.56 -33.16
CA THR A 556 0.62 -9.49 -34.22
C THR A 556 1.46 -10.77 -34.29
N LYS A 557 1.76 -11.39 -33.14
CA LYS A 557 2.49 -12.66 -33.09
C LYS A 557 1.68 -13.85 -33.57
N LEU A 558 0.41 -13.91 -33.17
CA LEU A 558 -0.49 -15.00 -33.57
C LEU A 558 -1.02 -14.82 -35.00
N GLN A 559 -0.92 -13.61 -35.56
CA GLN A 559 -1.63 -13.20 -36.78
C GLN A 559 -3.12 -13.53 -36.71
N ARG A 560 -3.67 -13.43 -35.49
CA ARG A 560 -5.02 -13.82 -35.14
C ARG A 560 -5.45 -13.02 -33.91
N GLY A 561 -6.63 -12.41 -33.99
CA GLY A 561 -7.23 -11.67 -32.90
C GLY A 561 -8.54 -11.01 -33.35
N PRO A 562 -9.31 -10.42 -32.43
CA PRO A 562 -10.46 -9.61 -32.79
C PRO A 562 -9.99 -8.37 -33.57
N PRO A 563 -10.68 -7.96 -34.65
CA PRO A 563 -10.40 -6.69 -35.30
C PRO A 563 -10.44 -5.55 -34.28
N SER A 564 -9.37 -4.74 -34.23
CA SER A 564 -9.12 -3.80 -33.14
C SER A 564 -8.64 -2.44 -33.65
N LEU A 565 -8.96 -1.38 -32.91
CA LEU A 565 -8.60 0.00 -33.22
C LEU A 565 -8.12 0.69 -31.95
N LEU A 566 -6.93 1.30 -31.99
CA LEU A 566 -6.42 2.14 -30.90
C LEU A 566 -6.42 3.60 -31.35
N LEU A 567 -7.26 4.40 -30.70
CA LEU A 567 -7.53 5.78 -31.06
C LEU A 567 -6.77 6.74 -30.14
N PRO A 568 -5.96 7.66 -30.69
CA PRO A 568 -5.32 8.70 -29.90
C PRO A 568 -6.34 9.71 -29.35
N PHE A 569 -5.91 10.47 -28.34
CA PHE A 569 -6.71 11.55 -27.76
C PHE A 569 -7.07 12.58 -28.83
N GLY A 570 -8.35 12.97 -28.88
CA GLY A 570 -8.88 13.97 -29.81
C GLY A 570 -9.23 13.43 -31.20
N THR A 571 -9.10 12.12 -31.45
CA THR A 571 -9.51 11.50 -32.72
C THR A 571 -11.01 11.62 -32.90
N LEU A 572 -11.43 12.10 -34.08
CA LEU A 572 -12.83 12.16 -34.48
C LEU A 572 -13.04 11.19 -35.65
N LEU A 573 -13.90 10.19 -35.45
CA LEU A 573 -14.33 9.29 -36.53
C LEU A 573 -15.70 9.72 -37.06
N HIS A 574 -15.79 9.95 -38.36
CA HIS A 574 -17.02 10.14 -39.13
C HIS A 574 -17.69 8.83 -39.53
N ARG A 575 -16.94 7.74 -39.66
CA ARG A 575 -17.43 6.40 -39.98
C ARG A 575 -16.52 5.31 -39.40
N TRP A 576 -17.09 4.13 -39.18
CA TRP A 576 -16.30 2.96 -38.82
C TRP A 576 -15.45 2.45 -39.99
N PRO A 577 -14.24 1.94 -39.71
CA PRO A 577 -13.48 1.13 -40.63
C PRO A 577 -14.29 0.05 -41.34
N PRO A 578 -14.06 -0.19 -42.64
CA PRO A 578 -14.76 -1.21 -43.39
C PRO A 578 -14.47 -2.61 -42.82
N PHE A 579 -13.27 -2.89 -42.29
CA PHE A 579 -12.99 -4.18 -41.65
C PHE A 579 -13.85 -4.47 -40.40
N LEU A 580 -14.52 -3.47 -39.81
CA LEU A 580 -15.49 -3.65 -38.72
C LEU A 580 -16.94 -3.81 -39.21
N ASP A 581 -17.24 -3.33 -40.42
CA ASP A 581 -18.60 -3.20 -40.99
C ASP A 581 -18.84 -4.12 -42.21
N GLU A 582 -17.77 -4.68 -42.80
CA GLU A 582 -17.81 -5.50 -44.01
C GLU A 582 -18.63 -6.76 -43.80
N LEU A 583 -19.62 -6.99 -44.66
CA LEU A 583 -20.36 -8.25 -44.77
C LEU A 583 -19.40 -9.33 -45.30
N GLU A 584 -19.04 -10.31 -44.49
CA GLU A 584 -18.52 -11.57 -45.04
C GLU A 584 -19.62 -12.21 -45.88
N GLU A 585 -19.28 -12.67 -47.09
CA GLU A 585 -20.21 -13.44 -47.93
C GLU A 585 -20.68 -14.67 -47.14
N ALA A 586 -22.00 -14.84 -47.03
CA ALA A 586 -22.58 -15.92 -46.26
C ALA A 586 -21.98 -17.27 -46.68
N PRO A 587 -21.58 -18.15 -45.74
CA PRO A 587 -21.12 -19.49 -46.10
C PRO A 587 -22.26 -20.20 -46.85
N GLU A 588 -21.98 -20.68 -48.06
CA GLU A 588 -22.88 -21.52 -48.84
C GLU A 588 -23.12 -22.84 -48.09
N SER A 589 -23.97 -22.84 -47.05
CA SER A 589 -24.37 -24.05 -46.36
C SER A 589 -25.50 -24.71 -47.14
N GLU A 590 -25.25 -25.97 -47.51
CA GLU A 590 -26.09 -26.84 -48.32
C GLU A 590 -27.56 -26.82 -47.89
N ALA A 591 -28.42 -26.69 -48.90
CA ALA A 591 -29.86 -26.69 -48.76
C ALA A 591 -30.39 -28.02 -48.19
N SER A 592 -30.88 -28.00 -46.94
CA SER A 592 -31.88 -28.98 -46.48
C SER A 592 -33.28 -28.39 -46.64
N ALA A 593 -34.09 -29.08 -47.43
CA ALA A 593 -35.46 -28.70 -47.78
C ALA A 593 -36.42 -28.69 -46.58
N GLU A 594 -37.47 -27.87 -46.70
CA GLU A 594 -38.68 -27.80 -45.86
C GLU A 594 -38.73 -26.80 -44.69
N ALA A 595 -37.99 -25.71 -44.77
CA ALA A 595 -38.40 -24.35 -44.39
C ALA A 595 -37.29 -23.43 -44.91
N GLY A 596 -37.60 -22.44 -45.76
CA GLY A 596 -36.56 -21.57 -46.31
C GLY A 596 -35.71 -20.99 -45.18
N PRO A 597 -34.37 -21.08 -45.25
CA PRO A 597 -33.52 -20.59 -44.17
C PRO A 597 -33.81 -19.10 -43.92
N PRO A 598 -33.70 -18.64 -42.67
CA PRO A 598 -33.83 -17.23 -42.36
C PRO A 598 -32.92 -16.39 -43.28
N VAL A 599 -33.50 -15.42 -43.99
CA VAL A 599 -32.72 -14.54 -44.88
C VAL A 599 -31.82 -13.68 -43.99
N MET A 600 -30.51 -13.90 -44.06
CA MET A 600 -29.51 -13.11 -43.35
C MET A 600 -29.39 -11.74 -44.02
N VAL A 601 -29.57 -10.66 -43.26
CA VAL A 601 -29.58 -9.27 -43.78
C VAL A 601 -28.31 -8.51 -43.38
N GLY A 602 -27.57 -9.01 -42.38
CA GLY A 602 -26.31 -8.43 -41.93
C GLY A 602 -25.89 -9.00 -40.59
N TYR A 603 -25.10 -8.23 -39.83
CA TYR A 603 -24.62 -8.64 -38.50
C TYR A 603 -24.89 -7.54 -37.47
N ASN A 604 -25.25 -7.93 -36.25
CA ASN A 604 -25.12 -7.07 -35.08
C ASN A 604 -23.72 -7.26 -34.50
N VAL A 605 -22.92 -6.20 -34.52
CA VAL A 605 -21.52 -6.22 -34.07
C VAL A 605 -21.43 -5.54 -32.72
N LEU A 606 -20.96 -6.25 -31.70
CA LEU A 606 -20.69 -5.71 -30.38
C LEU A 606 -19.24 -5.29 -30.28
N LEU A 607 -19.02 -4.03 -29.90
CA LEU A 607 -17.71 -3.45 -29.68
C LEU A 607 -17.41 -3.37 -28.18
N ARG A 608 -16.24 -3.86 -27.80
CA ARG A 608 -15.63 -3.66 -26.48
C ARG A 608 -14.78 -2.40 -26.53
N GLN A 609 -15.14 -1.39 -25.73
CA GLN A 609 -14.48 -0.08 -25.70
C GLN A 609 -13.85 0.13 -24.32
N GLN A 610 -12.52 0.32 -24.31
CA GLN A 610 -11.74 0.55 -23.11
C GLN A 610 -11.07 1.93 -23.19
N ALA A 611 -11.60 2.89 -22.43
CA ALA A 611 -10.98 4.20 -22.27
C ALA A 611 -9.73 4.10 -21.39
N MET A 612 -8.67 4.83 -21.73
CA MET A 612 -7.40 4.75 -21.02
C MET A 612 -7.28 5.78 -19.87
N THR A 613 -8.33 5.94 -19.07
CA THR A 613 -8.32 6.79 -17.86
C THR A 613 -8.15 5.96 -16.59
N LEU A 614 -7.80 6.60 -15.45
CA LEU A 614 -7.91 5.95 -14.15
C LEU A 614 -9.37 5.48 -13.97
N ASP A 615 -9.54 4.21 -13.61
CA ASP A 615 -10.82 3.61 -13.23
C ASP A 615 -11.88 3.55 -14.36
N ALA A 616 -11.49 3.72 -15.62
CA ALA A 616 -12.41 3.52 -16.74
C ALA A 616 -12.84 2.05 -16.84
N GLU A 617 -14.15 1.83 -16.73
CA GLU A 617 -14.72 0.52 -17.00
C GLU A 617 -14.78 0.24 -18.50
N VAL A 618 -14.71 -1.04 -18.82
CA VAL A 618 -14.91 -1.52 -20.19
C VAL A 618 -16.40 -1.42 -20.50
N SER A 619 -16.73 -0.74 -21.59
CA SER A 619 -18.10 -0.62 -22.08
C SER A 619 -18.31 -1.50 -23.30
N TYR A 620 -19.53 -2.03 -23.45
CA TYR A 620 -19.95 -2.86 -24.56
C TYR A 620 -21.06 -2.14 -25.30
N ASN A 621 -20.80 -1.74 -26.54
CA ASN A 621 -21.74 -0.94 -27.32
C ASN A 621 -21.91 -1.54 -28.72
N ASP A 622 -23.12 -1.47 -29.27
CA ASP A 622 -23.38 -1.89 -30.65
C ASP A 622 -22.68 -0.95 -31.65
N LEU A 623 -22.09 -1.49 -32.71
CA LEU A 623 -21.42 -0.74 -33.78
C LEU A 623 -22.31 0.37 -34.35
N SER A 624 -23.60 0.09 -34.54
CA SER A 624 -24.58 0.97 -35.18
C SER A 624 -24.85 2.28 -34.43
N ASN A 625 -24.71 2.28 -33.10
CA ASN A 625 -25.10 3.41 -32.24
C ASN A 625 -23.93 4.01 -31.44
N SER A 626 -22.72 3.46 -31.55
CA SER A 626 -21.60 3.76 -30.65
C SER A 626 -20.65 4.86 -31.13
N LEU A 627 -20.73 5.29 -32.40
CA LEU A 627 -19.77 6.24 -32.97
C LEU A 627 -19.80 7.61 -32.27
N LEU A 628 -20.99 8.13 -31.94
CA LEU A 628 -21.12 9.42 -31.26
C LEU A 628 -20.56 9.38 -29.83
N LEU A 629 -20.86 8.30 -29.10
CA LEU A 629 -20.34 8.07 -27.76
C LEU A 629 -18.82 7.91 -27.79
N LEU A 630 -18.29 7.17 -28.75
CA LEU A 630 -16.86 7.00 -28.94
C LEU A 630 -16.16 8.35 -29.13
N ASN A 631 -16.67 9.21 -30.01
CA ASN A 631 -16.09 10.54 -30.26
C ASN A 631 -16.11 11.45 -29.02
N GLU A 632 -17.12 11.31 -28.16
CA GLU A 632 -17.15 12.01 -26.88
C GLU A 632 -16.06 11.49 -25.93
N VAL A 633 -15.88 10.17 -25.85
CA VAL A 633 -14.85 9.55 -25.00
C VAL A 633 -13.45 9.86 -25.53
N THR A 634 -13.20 9.81 -26.84
CA THR A 634 -11.90 10.13 -27.45
C THR A 634 -11.49 11.58 -27.23
N SER A 635 -12.46 12.48 -27.06
CA SER A 635 -12.20 13.89 -26.69
C SER A 635 -11.62 14.06 -25.28
N ALA A 636 -11.79 13.05 -24.40
CA ALA A 636 -11.34 13.07 -23.02
C ALA A 636 -10.14 12.13 -22.76
N ALA A 637 -10.03 11.02 -23.51
CA ALA A 637 -8.94 10.05 -23.36
C ALA A 637 -8.74 9.19 -24.61
N PRO A 638 -7.54 8.61 -24.83
CA PRO A 638 -7.36 7.55 -25.82
C PRO A 638 -8.28 6.35 -25.56
N VAL A 639 -8.74 5.69 -26.62
CA VAL A 639 -9.70 4.57 -26.53
C VAL A 639 -9.21 3.37 -27.33
N PHE A 640 -9.25 2.19 -26.72
CA PHE A 640 -9.05 0.92 -27.41
C PHE A 640 -10.39 0.26 -27.70
N VAL A 641 -10.65 -0.04 -28.97
CA VAL A 641 -11.90 -0.62 -29.46
C VAL A 641 -11.61 -2.00 -30.05
N GLN A 642 -12.39 -3.02 -29.68
CA GLN A 642 -12.26 -4.38 -30.20
C GLN A 642 -13.63 -4.88 -30.65
N GLN A 643 -13.70 -5.52 -31.81
CA GLN A 643 -14.87 -6.26 -32.25
C GLN A 643 -14.89 -7.64 -31.59
N VAL A 644 -15.70 -7.80 -30.55
CA VAL A 644 -15.70 -9.00 -29.71
C VAL A 644 -16.77 -10.01 -30.09
N VAL A 645 -17.89 -9.56 -30.64
CA VAL A 645 -19.03 -10.44 -30.97
C VAL A 645 -19.64 -10.01 -32.30
N ARG A 646 -20.04 -11.00 -33.10
CA ARG A 646 -20.69 -10.81 -34.40
C ARG A 646 -21.87 -11.77 -34.51
N ILE A 647 -23.09 -11.25 -34.36
CA ILE A 647 -24.33 -12.06 -34.35
C ILE A 647 -25.08 -11.85 -35.69
N PRO A 648 -25.47 -12.91 -36.41
CA PRO A 648 -26.27 -12.76 -37.63
C PRO A 648 -27.61 -12.06 -37.38
N LEU A 649 -27.97 -11.12 -38.25
CA LEU A 649 -29.28 -10.48 -38.29
C LEU A 649 -30.18 -11.22 -39.28
N VAL A 650 -31.34 -11.67 -38.80
CA VAL A 650 -32.31 -12.44 -39.57
C VAL A 650 -33.55 -11.61 -39.86
N LEU A 651 -34.02 -11.67 -41.10
CA LEU A 651 -35.35 -11.18 -41.48
C LEU A 651 -36.43 -12.16 -40.99
N GLN A 652 -37.25 -11.69 -40.05
CA GLN A 652 -38.42 -12.43 -39.59
C GLN A 652 -39.55 -12.37 -40.63
N LYS A 653 -40.51 -13.30 -40.50
CA LYS A 653 -41.66 -13.41 -41.42
C LYS A 653 -42.58 -12.17 -41.41
N ASP A 654 -42.51 -11.35 -40.37
CA ASP A 654 -43.23 -10.09 -40.22
C ASP A 654 -42.50 -8.88 -40.85
N GLY A 655 -41.32 -9.09 -41.44
CA GLY A 655 -40.47 -8.05 -42.04
C GLY A 655 -39.55 -7.34 -41.05
N SER A 656 -39.55 -7.71 -39.77
CA SER A 656 -38.60 -7.19 -38.78
C SER A 656 -37.23 -7.84 -38.92
N VAL A 657 -36.16 -7.11 -38.60
CA VAL A 657 -34.79 -7.63 -38.57
C VAL A 657 -34.33 -7.72 -37.13
N VAL A 658 -33.98 -8.93 -36.68
CA VAL A 658 -33.60 -9.19 -35.29
C VAL A 658 -32.33 -10.04 -35.23
N ALA A 659 -31.49 -9.82 -34.22
CA ALA A 659 -30.33 -10.65 -33.95
C ALA A 659 -30.76 -12.10 -33.66
N HIS A 660 -30.03 -13.06 -34.22
CA HIS A 660 -30.34 -14.47 -34.07
C HIS A 660 -30.24 -14.90 -32.59
N SER A 661 -31.37 -15.27 -31.99
CA SER A 661 -31.49 -15.50 -30.55
C SER A 661 -30.68 -16.70 -30.02
N ALA A 662 -30.31 -17.64 -30.90
CA ALA A 662 -29.48 -18.78 -30.52
C ALA A 662 -28.01 -18.42 -30.27
N TYR A 663 -27.53 -17.28 -30.79
CA TYR A 663 -26.15 -16.86 -30.60
C TYR A 663 -26.02 -16.08 -29.31
N GLN A 664 -25.10 -16.51 -28.46
CA GLN A 664 -24.78 -15.86 -27.21
C GLN A 664 -23.27 -15.72 -27.07
N HIS A 665 -22.85 -14.85 -26.16
CA HIS A 665 -21.45 -14.63 -25.87
C HIS A 665 -21.20 -14.56 -24.38
N LEU A 666 -19.98 -14.89 -24.00
CA LEU A 666 -19.54 -14.96 -22.61
C LEU A 666 -18.07 -14.56 -22.53
N GLU A 667 -17.70 -13.83 -21.48
CA GLU A 667 -16.30 -13.60 -21.13
C GLU A 667 -15.85 -14.50 -19.98
N VAL A 668 -14.70 -15.17 -20.17
CA VAL A 668 -14.13 -16.09 -19.17
C VAL A 668 -12.64 -15.80 -19.01
N ALA A 669 -12.20 -15.61 -17.77
CA ALA A 669 -10.79 -15.54 -17.43
C ALA A 669 -10.22 -16.95 -17.26
N VAL A 670 -9.15 -17.27 -18.00
CA VAL A 670 -8.55 -18.60 -18.04
C VAL A 670 -7.06 -18.50 -17.67
N PRO A 671 -6.61 -19.15 -16.57
CA PRO A 671 -5.20 -19.17 -16.19
C PRO A 671 -4.29 -19.85 -17.21
N PHE A 672 -3.03 -19.41 -17.30
CA PHE A 672 -2.04 -19.98 -18.23
C PHE A 672 -1.73 -21.47 -17.96
N SER A 673 -1.82 -21.90 -16.70
CA SER A 673 -1.42 -23.22 -16.24
C SER A 673 -2.51 -24.29 -16.28
N VAL A 674 -3.68 -23.97 -16.85
CA VAL A 674 -4.85 -24.85 -16.91
C VAL A 674 -4.64 -26.02 -17.86
N SER A 675 -5.15 -27.20 -17.48
CA SER A 675 -5.23 -28.37 -18.37
C SER A 675 -6.46 -28.32 -19.28
N GLN A 676 -6.43 -29.05 -20.39
CA GLN A 676 -7.54 -29.07 -21.35
C GLN A 676 -8.90 -29.41 -20.68
N SER A 677 -8.95 -30.39 -19.78
CA SER A 677 -10.18 -30.78 -19.09
C SER A 677 -10.67 -29.74 -18.07
N GLN A 678 -9.77 -28.94 -17.50
CA GLN A 678 -10.13 -27.83 -16.61
C GLN A 678 -10.67 -26.65 -17.43
N LEU A 679 -10.12 -26.38 -18.62
CA LEU A 679 -10.62 -25.33 -19.53
C LEU A 679 -12.08 -25.57 -19.92
N TYR A 680 -12.42 -26.76 -20.42
CA TYR A 680 -13.80 -27.05 -20.83
C TYR A 680 -14.76 -26.99 -19.65
N ARG A 681 -14.39 -27.55 -18.49
CA ARG A 681 -15.21 -27.47 -17.27
C ARG A 681 -15.46 -26.04 -16.80
N LEU A 682 -14.45 -25.18 -16.89
CA LEU A 682 -14.55 -23.76 -16.52
C LEU A 682 -15.49 -22.99 -17.45
N VAL A 683 -15.47 -23.28 -18.75
CA VAL A 683 -16.38 -22.61 -19.69
C VAL A 683 -17.80 -23.16 -19.57
N GLU A 684 -17.97 -24.47 -19.38
CA GLU A 684 -19.26 -25.10 -19.13
C GLU A 684 -19.91 -24.60 -17.82
N SER A 685 -19.14 -24.42 -16.73
CA SER A 685 -19.65 -23.83 -15.48
C SER A 685 -20.11 -22.39 -15.69
N CYS A 686 -19.35 -21.59 -16.44
CA CYS A 686 -19.72 -20.21 -16.73
C CYS A 686 -20.97 -20.10 -17.62
N ILE A 687 -21.14 -21.01 -18.61
CA ILE A 687 -22.37 -21.09 -19.42
C ILE A 687 -23.56 -21.54 -18.55
N ALA A 688 -23.36 -22.52 -17.67
CA ALA A 688 -24.41 -22.97 -16.75
C ALA A 688 -24.87 -21.85 -15.81
N ALA A 689 -23.96 -20.98 -15.35
CA ALA A 689 -24.29 -19.81 -14.54
C ALA A 689 -25.15 -18.77 -15.29
N HIS A 690 -25.00 -18.66 -16.61
CA HIS A 690 -25.84 -17.78 -17.46
C HIS A 690 -27.23 -18.39 -17.75
N HIS A 691 -27.37 -19.71 -17.61
CA HIS A 691 -28.58 -20.47 -17.87
C HIS A 691 -29.04 -21.25 -16.63
N PRO A 692 -29.59 -20.57 -15.59
CA PRO A 692 -29.95 -21.22 -14.32
C PRO A 692 -31.05 -22.29 -14.46
N SER A 693 -31.74 -22.37 -15.61
CA SER A 693 -32.72 -23.40 -15.91
C SER A 693 -32.12 -24.70 -16.49
N ALA A 694 -30.86 -24.70 -16.89
CA ALA A 694 -30.18 -25.87 -17.45
C ALA A 694 -29.58 -26.75 -16.33
N THR A 695 -29.80 -28.06 -16.40
CA THR A 695 -29.26 -29.04 -15.43
C THR A 695 -27.91 -29.60 -15.85
N ALA A 696 -27.60 -29.57 -17.15
CA ALA A 696 -26.32 -29.98 -17.70
C ALA A 696 -26.01 -29.13 -18.94
N VAL A 697 -24.76 -28.71 -19.07
CA VAL A 697 -24.25 -27.98 -20.24
C VAL A 697 -23.15 -28.82 -20.88
N THR A 698 -23.21 -29.00 -22.19
CA THR A 698 -22.13 -29.62 -22.97
C THR A 698 -21.73 -28.70 -24.11
N LEU A 699 -20.46 -28.31 -24.14
CA LEU A 699 -19.89 -27.47 -25.19
C LEU A 699 -19.18 -28.32 -26.25
N VAL A 700 -19.63 -28.20 -27.50
CA VAL A 700 -19.05 -28.86 -28.66
C VAL A 700 -18.02 -27.92 -29.30
N ASP A 701 -16.74 -28.28 -29.19
CA ASP A 701 -15.61 -27.62 -29.83
C ASP A 701 -14.91 -28.61 -30.78
N ASN A 702 -15.43 -28.69 -32.01
CA ASN A 702 -15.09 -29.74 -33.00
C ASN A 702 -13.60 -29.80 -33.36
N ALA A 703 -12.85 -28.71 -33.20
CA ALA A 703 -11.44 -28.62 -33.56
C ALA A 703 -10.51 -28.27 -32.37
N HIS A 704 -11.02 -28.35 -31.13
CA HIS A 704 -10.29 -27.90 -29.95
C HIS A 704 -9.74 -26.46 -30.10
N VAL A 705 -10.53 -25.58 -30.69
CA VAL A 705 -10.16 -24.20 -31.01
C VAL A 705 -9.82 -23.44 -29.73
N MET A 706 -10.51 -23.71 -28.62
CA MET A 706 -10.25 -23.05 -27.35
C MET A 706 -8.89 -23.43 -26.77
N TRP A 707 -8.57 -24.73 -26.82
CA TRP A 707 -7.31 -25.26 -26.28
C TRP A 707 -6.11 -24.84 -27.13
N SER A 708 -6.22 -24.92 -28.46
CA SER A 708 -5.19 -24.42 -29.37
C SER A 708 -4.96 -22.92 -29.18
N LEU A 709 -6.02 -22.11 -29.13
CA LEU A 709 -5.89 -20.67 -28.92
C LEU A 709 -5.20 -20.34 -27.59
N LEU A 710 -5.56 -21.01 -26.49
CA LEU A 710 -4.89 -20.83 -25.19
C LEU A 710 -3.41 -21.20 -25.27
N THR A 711 -3.09 -22.39 -25.77
CA THR A 711 -1.71 -22.90 -25.81
C THR A 711 -0.82 -22.08 -26.74
N ASP A 712 -1.32 -21.70 -27.91
CA ASP A 712 -0.61 -20.83 -28.87
C ASP A 712 -0.39 -19.43 -28.28
N SER A 713 -1.40 -18.85 -27.62
CA SER A 713 -1.28 -17.52 -27.00
C SER A 713 -0.26 -17.49 -25.88
N VAL A 714 -0.31 -18.47 -24.97
CA VAL A 714 0.66 -18.59 -23.86
C VAL A 714 2.07 -18.87 -24.41
N ALA A 715 2.18 -19.67 -25.48
CA ALA A 715 3.45 -19.94 -26.13
C ALA A 715 4.04 -18.73 -26.85
N ALA A 716 3.22 -17.93 -27.53
CA ALA A 716 3.64 -16.71 -28.20
C ALA A 716 4.25 -15.68 -27.22
N LEU A 717 3.73 -15.63 -25.99
CA LEU A 717 4.24 -14.78 -24.92
C LEU A 717 5.32 -15.46 -24.04
N ARG A 718 5.56 -16.76 -24.22
CA ARG A 718 6.46 -17.59 -23.41
C ARG A 718 6.07 -17.66 -21.92
N LEU A 719 4.78 -17.53 -21.59
CA LEU A 719 4.32 -17.39 -20.21
C LEU A 719 3.86 -18.72 -19.55
N GLN A 720 4.32 -19.88 -20.04
CA GLN A 720 3.84 -21.19 -19.58
C GLN A 720 4.09 -21.46 -18.09
N ASP A 721 5.24 -21.03 -17.57
CA ASP A 721 5.63 -21.19 -16.16
C ASP A 721 5.38 -19.90 -15.34
N SER A 722 4.53 -18.98 -15.83
CA SER A 722 4.23 -17.70 -15.19
C SER A 722 2.86 -17.70 -14.50
N LEU A 723 2.65 -16.76 -13.56
CA LEU A 723 1.33 -16.50 -12.97
C LEU A 723 0.59 -15.46 -13.80
N GLY A 724 -0.58 -15.82 -14.32
CA GLY A 724 -1.42 -14.94 -15.11
C GLY A 724 -2.59 -15.68 -15.75
N TYR A 725 -3.43 -14.93 -16.45
CA TYR A 725 -4.61 -15.42 -17.13
C TYR A 725 -4.87 -14.64 -18.42
N LEU A 726 -5.56 -15.28 -19.36
CA LEU A 726 -6.11 -14.63 -20.54
C LEU A 726 -7.63 -14.53 -20.37
N THR A 727 -8.20 -13.37 -20.67
CA THR A 727 -9.65 -13.23 -20.76
C THR A 727 -10.08 -13.53 -22.18
N PHE A 728 -10.95 -14.51 -22.35
CA PHE A 728 -11.50 -14.90 -23.63
C PHE A 728 -12.94 -14.41 -23.75
N THR A 729 -13.31 -13.93 -24.92
CA THR A 729 -14.71 -13.84 -25.33
C THR A 729 -15.03 -15.05 -26.21
N PHE A 730 -15.99 -15.86 -25.77
CA PHE A 730 -16.51 -16.99 -26.52
C PHE A 730 -17.89 -16.64 -27.07
N THR A 731 -18.10 -16.85 -28.37
CA THR A 731 -19.43 -16.80 -28.97
C THR A 731 -19.85 -18.23 -29.29
N TYR A 732 -21.02 -18.63 -28.81
CA TYR A 732 -21.56 -19.98 -29.02
C TYR A 732 -23.00 -19.91 -29.52
N GLU A 733 -23.40 -20.93 -30.25
CA GLU A 733 -24.76 -21.14 -30.73
C GLU A 733 -25.45 -22.22 -29.88
N GLN A 734 -26.63 -21.91 -29.37
CA GLN A 734 -27.47 -22.88 -28.69
C GLN A 734 -28.19 -23.76 -29.71
N LEU A 735 -27.95 -25.07 -29.65
CA LEU A 735 -28.59 -26.05 -30.52
C LEU A 735 -29.88 -26.57 -29.87
N ASP A 736 -30.98 -26.61 -30.64
CA ASP A 736 -32.21 -27.24 -30.21
C ASP A 736 -32.01 -28.77 -30.13
N VAL A 737 -32.21 -29.32 -28.93
CA VAL A 737 -32.09 -30.76 -28.70
C VAL A 737 -33.31 -31.46 -29.32
N PHE A 738 -33.12 -32.16 -30.44
CA PHE A 738 -34.14 -33.04 -31.02
C PHE A 738 -34.17 -34.41 -30.31
N ASP A 739 -35.37 -34.80 -29.87
CA ASP A 739 -35.85 -36.14 -29.47
C ASP A 739 -34.81 -37.12 -28.89
N SER A 740 -34.48 -36.97 -27.60
CA SER A 740 -34.22 -38.08 -26.62
C SER A 740 -33.46 -37.67 -25.36
N ALA A 741 -32.93 -36.44 -25.27
CA ALA A 741 -32.28 -35.96 -24.05
C ALA A 741 -33.31 -35.34 -23.06
N PRO A 742 -33.07 -35.37 -21.74
CA PRO A 742 -33.95 -34.70 -20.78
C PRO A 742 -34.06 -33.21 -21.15
N ALA A 743 -35.27 -32.66 -21.09
CA ALA A 743 -35.64 -31.30 -21.53
C ALA A 743 -34.90 -30.13 -20.83
N THR A 744 -33.85 -30.41 -20.06
CA THR A 744 -33.05 -29.47 -19.28
C THR A 744 -31.54 -29.53 -19.60
N ALA A 745 -31.11 -30.36 -20.55
CA ALA A 745 -29.73 -30.38 -21.03
C ALA A 745 -29.53 -29.36 -22.16
N LEU A 746 -28.51 -28.51 -22.04
CA LEU A 746 -28.16 -27.45 -22.98
C LEU A 746 -26.96 -27.88 -23.83
N LEU A 747 -27.16 -28.02 -25.14
CA LEU A 747 -26.08 -28.30 -26.09
C LEU A 747 -25.66 -26.98 -26.77
N CYS A 748 -24.39 -26.61 -26.62
CA CYS A 748 -23.84 -25.40 -27.22
C CYS A 748 -22.73 -25.76 -28.22
N GLN A 749 -22.72 -25.12 -29.38
CA GLN A 749 -21.64 -25.22 -30.35
C GLN A 749 -20.79 -23.95 -30.33
N LEU A 750 -19.48 -24.09 -30.20
CA LEU A 750 -18.57 -22.95 -30.27
C LEU A 750 -18.53 -22.39 -31.70
N HIS A 751 -18.74 -21.09 -31.83
CA HIS A 751 -18.69 -20.38 -33.12
C HIS A 751 -17.38 -19.60 -33.29
N ALA A 752 -16.98 -18.81 -32.29
CA ALA A 752 -15.73 -18.05 -32.31
C ALA A 752 -15.17 -17.86 -30.90
N ALA A 753 -13.85 -17.65 -30.83
CA ALA A 753 -13.12 -17.43 -29.58
C ALA A 753 -12.00 -16.42 -29.83
N TYR A 754 -11.94 -15.37 -28.99
CA TYR A 754 -10.93 -14.32 -29.06
C TYR A 754 -10.35 -14.04 -27.69
N VAL A 755 -9.03 -13.81 -27.62
CA VAL A 755 -8.39 -13.24 -26.42
C VAL A 755 -8.65 -11.74 -26.42
N VAL A 756 -9.27 -11.20 -25.38
CA VAL A 756 -9.65 -9.78 -25.29
C VAL A 756 -8.87 -9.01 -24.23
N ASP A 757 -8.30 -9.71 -23.25
CA ASP A 757 -7.47 -9.11 -22.21
C ASP A 757 -6.38 -10.08 -21.72
N VAL A 758 -5.28 -9.53 -21.20
CA VAL A 758 -4.16 -10.28 -20.60
C VAL A 758 -3.94 -9.80 -19.17
N GLY A 759 -4.23 -10.68 -18.21
CA GLY A 759 -3.94 -10.45 -16.81
C GLY A 759 -2.59 -11.04 -16.42
N LEU A 760 -1.64 -10.19 -16.02
CA LEU A 760 -0.33 -10.61 -15.53
C LEU A 760 -0.32 -10.54 -14.00
N GLY A 761 -0.45 -11.70 -13.36
CA GLY A 761 -0.60 -11.82 -11.91
C GLY A 761 -1.81 -12.69 -11.53
N VAL A 762 -2.14 -12.72 -10.24
CA VAL A 762 -3.24 -13.55 -9.73
C VAL A 762 -4.59 -12.86 -9.95
N PRO A 763 -5.58 -13.49 -10.62
CA PRO A 763 -6.90 -12.89 -10.87
C PRO A 763 -7.68 -12.74 -9.57
N LEU A 764 -7.87 -11.51 -9.09
CA LEU A 764 -8.70 -11.26 -7.91
C LEU A 764 -10.19 -11.10 -8.25
N THR A 765 -10.54 -10.73 -9.47
CA THR A 765 -11.95 -10.53 -9.85
C THR A 765 -12.67 -11.83 -10.25
N HIS A 766 -11.93 -12.89 -10.54
CA HIS A 766 -12.44 -14.15 -11.11
C HIS A 766 -12.13 -15.34 -10.19
N VAL A 767 -13.11 -15.75 -9.38
CA VAL A 767 -12.94 -16.79 -8.35
C VAL A 767 -12.54 -18.14 -8.94
N GLU A 768 -13.26 -18.64 -9.94
CA GLU A 768 -12.99 -19.95 -10.55
C GLU A 768 -11.59 -20.00 -11.20
N ALA A 769 -11.17 -18.90 -11.84
CA ALA A 769 -9.83 -18.77 -12.41
C ALA A 769 -8.76 -18.71 -11.31
N CYS A 770 -9.04 -17.99 -10.21
CA CYS A 770 -8.13 -17.91 -9.07
C CYS A 770 -7.89 -19.28 -8.43
N GLU A 771 -8.94 -20.06 -8.19
CA GLU A 771 -8.82 -21.40 -7.60
C GLU A 771 -7.92 -22.32 -8.44
N LEU A 772 -8.15 -22.37 -9.75
CA LEU A 772 -7.32 -23.16 -10.67
C LEU A 772 -5.85 -22.70 -10.71
N LEU A 773 -5.61 -21.39 -10.61
CA LEU A 773 -4.24 -20.84 -10.60
C LEU A 773 -3.55 -21.11 -9.27
N VAL A 774 -4.27 -20.98 -8.15
CA VAL A 774 -3.78 -21.15 -6.79
C VAL A 774 -3.27 -22.58 -6.57
N ASP A 775 -3.97 -23.59 -7.09
CA ASP A 775 -3.51 -25.00 -7.07
C ASP A 775 -2.16 -25.21 -7.79
N ALA A 776 -1.84 -24.37 -8.78
CA ALA A 776 -0.60 -24.46 -9.53
C ALA A 776 0.58 -23.71 -8.86
N ILE A 777 0.34 -22.83 -7.88
CA ILE A 777 1.35 -21.98 -7.25
C ILE A 777 2.54 -22.77 -6.70
N PRO A 778 2.37 -23.84 -5.88
CA PRO A 778 3.50 -24.58 -5.33
C PRO A 778 4.43 -25.16 -6.41
N ARG A 779 3.86 -25.57 -7.54
CA ARG A 779 4.63 -26.06 -8.71
C ARG A 779 5.34 -24.91 -9.43
N LEU A 780 4.64 -23.81 -9.71
CA LEU A 780 5.16 -22.69 -10.49
C LEU A 780 6.28 -21.92 -9.77
N LEU A 781 6.24 -21.90 -8.44
CA LEU A 781 7.26 -21.28 -7.58
C LEU A 781 8.43 -22.23 -7.27
N SER A 782 8.46 -23.44 -7.83
CA SER A 782 9.61 -24.33 -7.73
C SER A 782 10.83 -23.77 -8.46
N GLU A 783 12.04 -24.16 -8.03
CA GLU A 783 13.31 -23.65 -8.57
C GLU A 783 13.39 -23.76 -10.11
N GLY A 784 13.12 -24.96 -10.66
CA GLY A 784 13.19 -25.18 -12.11
C GLY A 784 12.09 -24.48 -12.93
N CYS A 785 10.92 -24.18 -12.34
CA CYS A 785 9.91 -23.35 -13.01
C CYS A 785 10.27 -21.87 -12.93
N SER A 786 10.82 -21.43 -11.78
CA SER A 786 11.26 -20.05 -11.56
C SER A 786 12.37 -19.63 -12.51
N GLU A 787 13.35 -20.51 -12.76
CA GLU A 787 14.42 -20.24 -13.74
C GLU A 787 13.89 -20.07 -15.17
N ARG A 788 12.98 -20.96 -15.59
CA ARG A 788 12.34 -20.89 -16.91
C ARG A 788 11.47 -19.64 -17.05
N HIS A 789 10.70 -19.31 -16.02
CA HIS A 789 9.94 -18.07 -15.94
C HIS A 789 10.85 -16.83 -16.09
N ASN A 790 11.96 -16.77 -15.35
CA ASN A 790 12.89 -15.65 -15.43
C ASN A 790 13.51 -15.49 -16.83
N ALA A 791 13.90 -16.59 -17.48
CA ALA A 791 14.40 -16.55 -18.84
C ALA A 791 13.33 -16.07 -19.83
N ALA A 792 12.13 -16.64 -19.72
CA ALA A 792 11.01 -16.30 -20.60
C ALA A 792 10.57 -14.83 -20.46
N MET A 793 10.52 -14.29 -19.24
CA MET A 793 10.18 -12.89 -18.99
C MET A 793 11.20 -11.95 -19.66
N ARG A 794 12.50 -12.23 -19.56
CA ARG A 794 13.54 -11.40 -20.22
C ARG A 794 13.41 -11.41 -21.74
N ASP A 795 13.18 -12.59 -22.33
CA ASP A 795 12.96 -12.73 -23.77
C ASP A 795 11.70 -11.99 -24.21
N CYS A 796 10.60 -12.14 -23.46
CA CYS A 796 9.32 -11.50 -23.76
C CYS A 796 9.41 -9.97 -23.65
N VAL A 797 10.09 -9.42 -22.63
CA VAL A 797 10.36 -7.96 -22.55
C VAL A 797 11.19 -7.49 -23.74
N ALA A 798 12.21 -8.23 -24.14
CA ALA A 798 13.06 -7.84 -25.26
C ALA A 798 12.28 -7.79 -26.59
N GLU A 799 11.45 -8.81 -26.85
CA GLU A 799 10.59 -8.87 -28.03
C GLU A 799 9.47 -7.81 -27.99
N PHE A 800 8.86 -7.58 -26.82
CA PHE A 800 7.86 -6.54 -26.63
C PHE A 800 8.43 -5.14 -26.81
N GLY A 801 9.65 -4.88 -26.31
CA GLY A 801 10.36 -3.62 -26.53
C GLY A 801 10.63 -3.36 -28.01
N ALA A 802 11.04 -4.39 -28.77
CA ALA A 802 11.22 -4.28 -30.21
C ALA A 802 9.90 -4.01 -30.97
N PHE A 803 8.80 -4.59 -30.48
CA PHE A 803 7.46 -4.30 -31.00
C PHE A 803 7.05 -2.85 -30.75
N LEU A 804 7.22 -2.33 -29.53
CA LEU A 804 6.93 -0.95 -29.20
C LEU A 804 7.78 0.03 -30.04
N GLU A 805 9.06 -0.25 -30.26
CA GLU A 805 9.92 0.59 -31.12
C GLU A 805 9.43 0.67 -32.57
N ARG A 806 8.75 -0.37 -33.05
CA ARG A 806 8.25 -0.43 -34.43
C ARG A 806 6.93 0.31 -34.61
N TYR A 807 6.05 0.25 -33.62
CA TYR A 807 4.65 0.71 -33.73
C TYR A 807 4.33 1.91 -32.82
N SER A 808 5.29 2.40 -32.05
CA SER A 808 5.15 3.59 -31.21
C SER A 808 6.36 4.52 -31.36
N THR A 809 6.20 5.77 -30.96
CA THR A 809 7.30 6.75 -30.92
C THR A 809 8.27 6.52 -29.74
N LEU A 810 8.05 5.49 -28.91
CA LEU A 810 8.90 5.14 -27.79
C LEU A 810 10.14 4.38 -28.26
N THR A 811 11.29 5.05 -28.28
CA THR A 811 12.58 4.39 -28.54
C THR A 811 13.09 3.62 -27.32
N ARG A 812 14.01 2.64 -27.50
CA ARG A 812 14.71 1.94 -26.40
C ARG A 812 15.27 2.88 -25.33
N ALA A 813 15.80 4.02 -25.76
CA ALA A 813 16.36 5.03 -24.89
C ALA A 813 15.29 5.77 -24.07
N VAL A 814 14.08 5.94 -24.61
CA VAL A 814 12.92 6.49 -23.90
C VAL A 814 12.32 5.44 -22.96
N HIS A 815 12.23 4.17 -23.35
CA HIS A 815 11.79 3.09 -22.48
C HIS A 815 12.75 2.91 -21.28
N ALA A 816 14.05 2.83 -21.53
CA ALA A 816 15.07 2.80 -20.47
C ALA A 816 15.07 4.09 -19.62
N LYS A 817 14.78 5.26 -20.22
CA LYS A 817 14.59 6.51 -19.49
C LYS A 817 13.25 6.58 -18.75
N MET A 818 12.20 5.87 -19.13
CA MET A 818 10.95 5.78 -18.36
C MET A 818 11.18 4.93 -17.11
N THR A 819 11.93 3.83 -17.23
CA THR A 819 12.47 3.10 -16.06
C THR A 819 13.34 4.03 -15.22
N ILE A 820 14.27 4.80 -15.79
CA ILE A 820 15.15 5.68 -15.00
C ILE A 820 14.42 6.95 -14.44
N GLN A 821 13.50 7.57 -15.16
CA GLN A 821 12.79 8.78 -14.71
C GLN A 821 11.73 8.46 -13.65
N SER A 822 11.09 7.28 -13.74
CA SER A 822 10.28 6.75 -12.64
C SER A 822 11.10 6.43 -11.39
N THR A 823 12.43 6.26 -11.53
CA THR A 823 13.35 6.10 -10.39
C THR A 823 13.90 7.40 -9.82
N THR A 824 13.96 8.50 -10.58
CA THR A 824 14.56 9.78 -10.12
C THR A 824 13.59 10.77 -9.46
N THR A 825 12.29 10.67 -9.75
CA THR A 825 11.26 11.46 -9.04
C THR A 825 10.52 10.53 -8.09
N THR A 826 10.58 10.77 -6.78
CA THR A 826 9.83 10.02 -5.75
C THR A 826 8.64 10.84 -5.24
N GLY A 827 7.44 10.27 -5.19
CA GLY A 827 6.24 10.85 -4.57
C GLY A 827 4.94 10.59 -5.34
N PRO A 828 3.78 11.09 -4.86
CA PRO A 828 2.50 11.01 -5.60
C PRO A 828 2.56 11.71 -6.96
N VAL A 829 3.53 12.62 -7.12
CA VAL A 829 3.84 13.29 -8.39
C VAL A 829 4.48 12.32 -9.39
N THR A 830 5.12 11.21 -9.02
CA THR A 830 5.77 10.25 -9.95
C THR A 830 4.76 9.45 -10.77
N GLN A 831 3.67 8.99 -10.14
CA GLN A 831 2.52 8.43 -10.85
C GLN A 831 1.85 9.50 -11.70
N HIS A 832 1.79 10.72 -11.18
CA HIS A 832 1.41 11.87 -11.98
C HIS A 832 2.45 12.22 -13.04
N HIS A 833 3.72 11.83 -12.98
CA HIS A 833 4.81 12.22 -13.89
C HIS A 833 4.83 11.24 -15.07
N LEU A 834 4.74 9.94 -14.81
CA LEU A 834 4.39 8.94 -15.84
C LEU A 834 3.10 9.30 -16.59
N ARG A 835 2.20 10.05 -15.94
CA ARG A 835 0.92 10.56 -16.51
C ARG A 835 0.94 12.06 -16.95
N LYS A 836 1.90 12.90 -16.52
CA LYS A 836 2.04 14.37 -16.78
C LYS A 836 3.23 14.72 -17.66
N ILE A 837 3.99 13.74 -18.16
CA ILE A 837 4.84 13.95 -19.34
C ILE A 837 4.00 14.39 -20.57
N GLY A 838 2.67 14.45 -20.45
CA GLY A 838 1.77 15.28 -21.27
C GLY A 838 1.94 16.81 -21.11
N GLY A 839 3.18 17.29 -21.19
CA GLY A 839 3.49 18.70 -21.50
C GLY A 839 4.23 18.82 -22.84
N VAL A 840 5.11 17.86 -23.15
CA VAL A 840 5.77 17.69 -24.45
C VAL A 840 6.20 16.21 -24.57
N GLY A 841 5.32 15.34 -25.09
CA GLY A 841 5.62 13.98 -25.59
C GLY A 841 6.24 12.96 -24.61
N GLY A 842 5.45 11.98 -24.14
CA GLY A 842 6.01 10.79 -23.48
C GLY A 842 5.12 10.15 -22.40
N ALA A 843 3.89 9.80 -22.75
CA ALA A 843 3.21 8.64 -22.18
C ALA A 843 3.13 7.57 -23.28
N PRO A 844 2.98 6.27 -22.98
CA PRO A 844 2.80 5.21 -23.99
C PRO A 844 1.43 5.25 -24.68
N TYR A 845 0.81 6.43 -24.77
CA TYR A 845 -0.40 6.59 -25.57
C TYR A 845 0.04 6.93 -26.99
N PRO A 846 -0.46 6.20 -27.99
CA PRO A 846 0.00 6.42 -29.35
C PRO A 846 -0.35 7.85 -29.77
N ALA A 847 0.54 8.47 -30.53
CA ALA A 847 0.25 9.72 -31.24
C ALA A 847 -0.47 9.46 -32.57
N SER A 848 -0.42 8.21 -33.05
CA SER A 848 -0.94 7.74 -34.33
C SER A 848 -2.11 6.77 -34.12
N LEU A 849 -3.02 6.70 -35.10
CA LEU A 849 -4.06 5.69 -35.11
C LEU A 849 -3.46 4.32 -35.46
N LEU A 850 -3.82 3.28 -34.70
CA LEU A 850 -3.44 1.90 -35.02
C LEU A 850 -4.69 1.08 -35.31
N SER A 851 -4.64 0.31 -36.41
CA SER A 851 -5.70 -0.63 -36.77
C SER A 851 -5.12 -2.03 -36.95
N PHE A 852 -5.83 -3.01 -36.38
CA PHE A 852 -5.56 -4.42 -36.55
C PHE A 852 -6.77 -5.06 -37.25
N ASP A 853 -6.57 -5.55 -38.47
CA ASP A 853 -7.64 -6.09 -39.33
C ASP A 853 -8.01 -7.56 -39.03
N GLY A 854 -7.45 -8.14 -37.97
CA GLY A 854 -7.56 -9.56 -37.64
C GLY A 854 -6.29 -10.35 -37.95
N THR A 855 -5.41 -9.81 -38.82
CA THR A 855 -4.16 -10.47 -39.24
C THR A 855 -2.93 -9.56 -39.18
N TYR A 856 -3.04 -8.30 -39.57
CA TYR A 856 -1.95 -7.34 -39.65
C TYR A 856 -2.25 -6.07 -38.85
N LEU A 857 -1.20 -5.55 -38.21
CA LEU A 857 -1.23 -4.26 -37.53
C LEU A 857 -0.69 -3.17 -38.47
N SER A 858 -1.50 -2.14 -38.72
CA SER A 858 -1.13 -0.97 -39.51
C SER A 858 -1.14 0.31 -38.66
N VAL A 859 -0.29 1.27 -39.04
CA VAL A 859 -0.14 2.58 -38.39
C VAL A 859 -0.52 3.64 -39.40
N THR A 860 -1.45 4.51 -39.01
CA THR A 860 -1.87 5.65 -39.83
C THR A 860 -1.37 6.93 -39.16
N ASP A 861 -0.49 7.66 -39.84
CA ASP A 861 0.01 8.96 -39.38
C ASP A 861 -1.03 10.06 -39.63
N ASP A 862 -1.11 11.05 -38.72
CA ASP A 862 -2.00 12.23 -38.80
C ASP A 862 -1.85 13.07 -40.10
N ALA A 863 -0.76 12.86 -40.85
CA ALA A 863 -0.47 13.58 -42.10
C ALA A 863 -0.97 12.87 -43.38
N ASP A 864 -1.59 11.69 -43.26
CA ASP A 864 -2.13 10.96 -44.40
C ASP A 864 -3.50 11.55 -44.81
N PRO A 865 -3.72 11.99 -46.06
CA PRO A 865 -5.03 12.45 -46.54
C PRO A 865 -6.13 11.37 -46.48
N LEU A 866 -5.78 10.12 -46.22
CA LEU A 866 -6.76 9.06 -45.89
C LEU A 866 -7.36 9.21 -44.48
N SER A 867 -6.72 9.94 -43.56
CA SER A 867 -7.28 10.29 -42.25
C SER A 867 -8.53 11.19 -42.36
N GLU A 868 -8.67 11.94 -43.47
CA GLU A 868 -9.87 12.74 -43.75
C GLU A 868 -11.07 11.92 -44.27
N GLN A 869 -10.88 10.63 -44.58
CA GLN A 869 -11.95 9.77 -45.09
C GLN A 869 -12.74 9.04 -43.99
N TRP A 870 -12.27 9.08 -42.73
CA TRP A 870 -12.73 8.21 -41.64
C TRP A 870 -13.27 9.00 -40.47
#